data_AF-A0A4P6FQR6-F1
#
_entry.id   AF-A0A4P6FQR6-F1
#
_cell.length_a   1.000
_cell.length_b   1.000
_cell.length_c   1.000
_cell.angle_alpha   90.00
_cell.angle_beta   90.00
_cell.angle_gamma   90.00
#
_symmetry.space_group_name_H-M   'P 1'
#
loop_
_entity.id
_entity.type
_entity.pdbx_description
1 polymer ?
#
loop_
_entity_poly.entity_id
_entity_poly.type
_entity_poly.pdbx_seq_one_letter_code
_entity_poly.pdbx_strand_id
1 'polypeptide(L)'
;MLEKELRLALICYGGISLAVYMHGITKEVWRLARASRALHAGEPSTRGSEEVYRRLLETIAAECEIELHVLVDILAGASAGGINAVFLAEAISSGRSLDPLTDLWLETADVDRLLDPEVSTVSRIAKAAAVPFAWALSARRGGNVEKTVEPEHREEVRTKLANFVRARWFAPPFGGAGFTALLLDAFDAMAAAPAGPPLLPDHQPLDLFVTVTDFHGYPERLRLHSPAEVVEREHRLTLAFSDPGGQRRHLGDAAELAFAARATASFPGAFPPFKVGELDAVLDARGRPWPGRDRFLDRALPRHAAIGEVEAAVLIDGSVLANAPFRPAMRALRNRPARREVDRRFVYIDPKPGTRAVRLGANGDSDPPGFFATLFGALSDIPREQPIRDNLEAIEGRSARIRRQQRIVAAMRPQVEAAIERAFGATLLLLRPSAKRLAGWRAKAQTVASREAGYAYAAYGHLKLSTVVEEVAALLLGDAGDRVRREQIRQALWTWVRAHGLNAAEAITALGAREDVILFFRNFDLSFRVRRLRFLARQLGEAGAREGSPREAIERARETVYRLIGRYTAAAAAVEGASFPDVEAATEDMLAALAAKLGLKGIDDAADAELTEVLGLFPKSERRALILAYLGFPFYDIATLPLLQGEGLDEFDPIKVDRISPDDAGAIRSGGAAATLKGIQFNSFGAFFSRAYRENDYLWGRLHGADRLIEIVVSTLPDGVHLPPGTVAALKRDAFRAIMAEERPRLTAIATLFEALDEEIG
;
A
#
# COMPACT_ATOMS: atom_id res chain seq x y z
N MET A 1 10.34 -4.08 26.86
CA MET A 1 9.60 -3.08 26.07
C MET A 1 8.63 -3.82 25.17
N LEU A 2 7.49 -3.21 24.86
CA LEU A 2 6.46 -3.76 23.97
C LEU A 2 6.91 -3.54 22.52
N GLU A 3 7.04 -4.59 21.70
CA GLU A 3 7.38 -4.41 20.29
C GLU A 3 6.11 -4.18 19.43
N LYS A 4 6.14 -3.13 18.59
CA LYS A 4 5.02 -2.72 17.72
C LYS A 4 5.51 -2.28 16.35
N GLU A 5 4.74 -2.57 15.30
CA GLU A 5 5.02 -2.16 13.92
C GLU A 5 3.96 -1.16 13.44
N LEU A 6 4.39 0.04 13.07
CA LEU A 6 3.61 0.98 12.27
C LEU A 6 3.85 0.66 10.79
N ARG A 7 2.83 0.14 10.10
CA ARG A 7 2.95 -0.24 8.69
C ARG A 7 2.14 0.68 7.78
N LEU A 8 2.84 1.41 6.93
CA LEU A 8 2.26 2.40 6.03
C LEU A 8 2.01 1.81 4.64
N ALA A 9 0.76 1.90 4.19
CA ALA A 9 0.37 1.81 2.79
C ALA A 9 0.28 3.22 2.21
N LEU A 10 1.29 3.63 1.46
CA LEU A 10 1.39 4.98 0.91
C LEU A 10 0.68 5.08 -0.44
N ILE A 11 -0.29 5.98 -0.53
CA ILE A 11 -1.04 6.27 -1.76
C ILE A 11 -0.65 7.67 -2.25
N CYS A 12 0.17 7.72 -3.29
CA CYS A 12 0.54 8.94 -3.98
C CYS A 12 -0.60 9.31 -4.96
N TYR A 13 -1.60 10.02 -4.45
CA TYR A 13 -2.76 10.47 -5.23
C TYR A 13 -2.32 11.37 -6.38
N GLY A 14 -2.82 11.10 -7.58
CA GLY A 14 -2.40 11.84 -8.76
C GLY A 14 -2.90 13.29 -8.73
N GLY A 15 -1.99 14.19 -9.07
CA GLY A 15 -2.24 15.60 -9.32
C GLY A 15 -1.28 16.01 -10.42
N ILE A 16 -1.83 16.61 -11.47
CA ILE A 16 -1.23 16.76 -12.81
C ILE A 16 0.24 17.23 -12.77
N SER A 17 0.64 18.00 -11.74
CA SER A 17 1.96 18.63 -11.74
C SER A 17 2.53 19.05 -10.36
N LEU A 18 2.00 18.48 -9.27
CA LEU A 18 2.55 18.65 -7.90
C LEU A 18 3.56 17.55 -7.52
N ALA A 19 4.22 16.98 -8.54
CA ALA A 19 5.21 15.90 -8.40
C ALA A 19 6.35 16.27 -7.43
N VAL A 20 6.79 17.52 -7.50
CA VAL A 20 7.92 18.06 -6.72
C VAL A 20 7.56 18.18 -5.23
N TYR A 21 6.34 18.62 -4.93
CA TYR A 21 5.82 18.64 -3.55
C TYR A 21 5.68 17.23 -2.98
N MET A 22 5.08 16.30 -3.75
CA MET A 22 4.98 14.89 -3.35
C MET A 22 6.36 14.27 -3.11
N HIS A 23 7.35 14.62 -3.94
CA HIS A 23 8.73 14.14 -3.80
C HIS A 23 9.34 14.54 -2.45
N GLY A 24 9.12 15.79 -2.02
CA GLY A 24 9.53 16.25 -0.69
C GLY A 24 8.93 15.38 0.44
N ILE A 25 7.66 15.01 0.33
CA ILE A 25 7.00 14.11 1.30
C ILE A 25 7.60 12.70 1.22
N THR A 26 7.75 12.12 0.02
CA THR A 26 8.31 10.77 -0.13
C THR A 26 9.75 10.68 0.35
N LYS A 27 10.53 11.77 0.24
CA LYS A 27 11.86 11.86 0.82
C LYS A 27 11.83 11.78 2.35
N GLU A 28 10.86 12.42 3.01
CA GLU A 28 10.70 12.28 4.46
C GLU A 28 10.19 10.90 4.89
N VAL A 29 9.30 10.29 4.11
CA VAL A 29 8.88 8.89 4.33
C VAL A 29 10.09 7.95 4.26
N TRP A 30 10.96 8.15 3.26
CA TRP A 30 12.22 7.41 3.12
C TRP A 30 13.17 7.65 4.30
N ARG A 31 13.34 8.91 4.74
CA ARG A 31 14.16 9.27 5.92
C ARG A 31 13.65 8.63 7.20
N LEU A 32 12.33 8.60 7.43
CA LEU A 32 11.73 7.93 8.58
C LEU A 32 11.96 6.41 8.56
N ALA A 33 11.77 5.77 7.40
CA ALA A 33 12.03 4.34 7.23
C ALA A 33 13.52 4.00 7.48
N ARG A 34 14.44 4.85 7.00
CA ARG A 34 15.88 4.73 7.27
C ARG A 34 16.20 4.89 8.75
N ALA A 35 15.63 5.90 9.42
CA ALA A 35 15.82 6.12 10.85
C ALA A 35 15.37 4.91 11.67
N SER A 36 14.19 4.36 11.36
CA SER A 36 13.66 3.17 12.04
C SER A 36 14.57 1.96 11.82
N ARG A 37 14.97 1.67 10.57
CA ARG A 37 15.86 0.53 10.29
C ARG A 37 17.23 0.68 10.96
N ALA A 38 17.83 1.88 10.93
CA ALA A 38 19.12 2.13 11.56
C ALA A 38 19.09 1.96 13.07
N LEU A 39 18.01 2.45 13.73
CA LEU A 39 17.80 2.25 15.17
C LEU A 39 17.83 0.77 15.54
N HIS A 40 17.04 -0.04 14.82
CA HIS A 40 16.88 -1.47 15.09
C HIS A 40 18.09 -2.33 14.70
N ALA A 41 18.94 -1.83 13.80
CA ALA A 41 20.21 -2.46 13.47
C ALA A 41 21.36 -2.07 14.41
N GLY A 42 21.14 -1.14 15.35
CA GLY A 42 22.21 -0.56 16.17
C GLY A 42 23.21 0.29 15.37
N GLU A 43 22.82 0.75 14.18
CA GLU A 43 23.66 1.55 13.28
C GLU A 43 23.39 3.05 13.50
N PRO A 44 24.38 3.93 13.24
CA PRO A 44 24.18 5.38 13.35
C PRO A 44 23.18 5.88 12.29
N SER A 45 22.33 6.83 12.68
CA SER A 45 21.53 7.59 11.70
C SER A 45 22.43 8.53 10.90
N THR A 46 22.08 8.76 9.63
CA THR A 46 22.70 9.82 8.84
C THR A 46 22.17 11.20 9.25
N ARG A 47 22.91 12.28 8.92
CA ARG A 47 22.58 13.67 9.29
C ARG A 47 21.23 14.11 8.72
N GLY A 48 20.61 15.13 9.33
CA GLY A 48 19.37 15.77 8.85
C GLY A 48 18.13 15.32 9.64
N SER A 49 16.95 15.33 9.00
CA SER A 49 15.69 14.95 9.65
C SER A 49 15.65 13.50 10.14
N GLU A 50 16.47 12.62 9.55
CA GLU A 50 16.64 11.22 9.98
C GLU A 50 17.06 11.07 11.44
N GLU A 51 17.95 11.93 11.92
CA GLU A 51 18.38 11.94 13.32
C GLU A 51 17.22 12.34 14.24
N VAL A 52 16.37 13.27 13.81
CA VAL A 52 15.20 13.68 14.58
C VAL A 52 14.15 12.57 14.64
N TYR A 53 13.92 11.85 13.54
CA TYR A 53 13.05 10.68 13.53
C TYR A 53 13.61 9.55 14.41
N ARG A 54 14.92 9.34 14.43
CA ARG A 54 15.55 8.37 15.34
C ARG A 54 15.28 8.75 16.79
N ARG A 55 15.54 10.00 17.18
CA ARG A 55 15.27 10.49 18.54
C ARG A 55 13.79 10.37 18.91
N LEU A 56 12.86 10.61 17.98
CA LEU A 56 11.43 10.39 18.21
C LEU A 56 11.15 8.94 18.61
N LEU A 57 11.72 7.97 17.89
CA LEU A 57 11.54 6.54 18.20
C LEU A 57 12.22 6.16 19.53
N GLU A 58 13.42 6.68 19.81
CA GLU A 58 14.12 6.47 21.09
C GLU A 58 13.34 7.08 22.26
N THR A 59 12.73 8.25 22.07
CA THR A 59 11.89 8.91 23.10
C THR A 59 10.63 8.09 23.36
N ILE A 60 9.99 7.53 22.32
CA ILE A 60 8.86 6.62 22.49
C ILE A 60 9.28 5.35 23.25
N ALA A 61 10.44 4.78 22.94
CA ALA A 61 10.97 3.61 23.64
C ALA A 61 11.25 3.89 25.12
N ALA A 62 11.85 5.04 25.44
CA ALA A 62 12.20 5.43 26.80
C ALA A 62 10.99 5.83 27.65
N GLU A 63 10.09 6.65 27.11
CA GLU A 63 8.98 7.25 27.86
C GLU A 63 7.72 6.38 27.86
N CYS A 64 7.50 5.59 26.81
CA CYS A 64 6.30 4.78 26.64
C CYS A 64 6.57 3.28 26.75
N GLU A 65 7.83 2.86 26.92
CA GLU A 65 8.26 1.45 26.94
C GLU A 65 7.83 0.65 25.69
N ILE A 66 7.69 1.34 24.55
CA ILE A 66 7.28 0.77 23.26
C ILE A 66 8.42 0.87 22.25
N GLU A 67 8.87 -0.27 21.75
CA GLU A 67 9.81 -0.36 20.65
C GLU A 67 9.04 -0.33 19.32
N LEU A 68 9.08 0.82 18.64
CA LEU A 68 8.31 1.04 17.42
C LEU A 68 9.17 0.84 16.16
N HIS A 69 8.73 -0.05 15.28
CA HIS A 69 9.26 -0.23 13.93
C HIS A 69 8.33 0.47 12.92
N VAL A 70 8.86 1.34 12.08
CA VAL A 70 8.09 2.01 11.02
C VAL A 70 8.47 1.40 9.68
N LEU A 71 7.49 0.77 9.02
CA LEU A 71 7.67 0.05 7.76
C LEU A 71 6.76 0.65 6.68
N VAL A 72 7.27 0.74 5.45
CA VAL A 72 6.51 1.15 4.27
C VAL A 72 6.56 -0.01 3.28
N ASP A 73 5.47 -0.75 3.17
CA ASP A 73 5.42 -2.06 2.50
C ASP A 73 4.40 -2.14 1.36
N ILE A 74 3.59 -1.09 1.18
CA ILE A 74 2.66 -0.95 0.06
C ILE A 74 2.80 0.48 -0.47
N LEU A 75 3.08 0.61 -1.76
CA LEU A 75 3.05 1.87 -2.46
C LEU A 75 2.08 1.78 -3.63
N ALA A 76 1.29 2.81 -3.81
CA ALA A 76 0.42 2.90 -4.97
C ALA A 76 0.34 4.34 -5.47
N GLY A 77 0.34 4.55 -6.79
CA GLY A 77 0.30 5.89 -7.36
C GLY A 77 -0.23 5.96 -8.79
N ALA A 78 -0.64 7.15 -9.17
CA ALA A 78 -1.11 7.52 -10.51
C ALA A 78 -0.43 8.83 -10.94
N SER A 79 -0.30 9.08 -12.24
CA SER A 79 0.34 10.28 -12.78
C SER A 79 1.74 10.53 -12.18
N ALA A 80 2.05 11.79 -11.87
CA ALA A 80 3.20 12.23 -11.09
C ALA A 80 3.38 11.49 -9.75
N GLY A 81 2.28 11.11 -9.09
CA GLY A 81 2.32 10.31 -7.86
C GLY A 81 2.86 8.90 -8.11
N GLY A 82 2.57 8.32 -9.28
CA GLY A 82 3.11 7.03 -9.72
C GLY A 82 4.63 7.05 -9.87
N ILE A 83 5.21 8.13 -10.41
CA ILE A 83 6.68 8.30 -10.49
C ILE A 83 7.29 8.24 -9.09
N ASN A 84 6.81 9.09 -8.17
CA ASN A 84 7.35 9.13 -6.81
C ASN A 84 7.19 7.78 -6.08
N ALA A 85 6.07 7.07 -6.29
CA ALA A 85 5.86 5.74 -5.75
C ALA A 85 6.86 4.71 -6.30
N VAL A 86 7.15 4.73 -7.61
CA VAL A 86 8.12 3.81 -8.25
C VAL A 86 9.51 3.99 -7.66
N PHE A 87 10.00 5.24 -7.64
CA PHE A 87 11.34 5.54 -7.14
C PHE A 87 11.47 5.29 -5.63
N LEU A 88 10.45 5.64 -4.82
CA LEU A 88 10.44 5.34 -3.40
C LEU A 88 10.43 3.83 -3.14
N ALA A 89 9.66 3.05 -3.91
CA ALA A 89 9.65 1.60 -3.79
C ALA A 89 11.02 0.98 -4.12
N GLU A 90 11.67 1.44 -5.20
CA GLU A 90 13.04 1.01 -5.54
C GLU A 90 14.03 1.37 -4.43
N ALA A 91 13.96 2.58 -3.87
CA ALA A 91 14.83 3.00 -2.77
C ALA A 91 14.61 2.17 -1.49
N ILE A 92 13.36 1.81 -1.16
CA ILE A 92 13.02 0.95 -0.02
C ILE A 92 13.55 -0.47 -0.23
N SER A 93 13.32 -1.05 -1.42
CA SER A 93 13.72 -2.43 -1.75
C SER A 93 15.23 -2.59 -1.83
N SER A 94 15.91 -1.65 -2.49
CA SER A 94 17.36 -1.74 -2.75
C SER A 94 18.24 -1.10 -1.68
N GLY A 95 17.68 -0.22 -0.84
CA GLY A 95 18.46 0.60 0.10
C GLY A 95 19.20 1.79 -0.55
N ARG A 96 18.91 2.09 -1.82
CA ARG A 96 19.53 3.21 -2.57
C ARG A 96 18.99 4.58 -2.15
N SER A 97 19.72 5.64 -2.50
CA SER A 97 19.32 7.03 -2.23
C SER A 97 18.23 7.52 -3.18
N LEU A 98 17.32 8.35 -2.65
CA LEU A 98 16.36 9.12 -3.44
C LEU A 98 16.90 10.48 -3.92
N ASP A 99 18.08 10.89 -3.47
CA ASP A 99 18.67 12.17 -3.88
C ASP A 99 18.84 12.33 -5.40
N PRO A 100 19.18 11.30 -6.20
CA PRO A 100 19.21 11.43 -7.65
C PRO A 100 17.86 11.84 -8.26
N LEU A 101 16.74 11.41 -7.67
CA LEU A 101 15.41 11.88 -8.10
C LEU A 101 15.17 13.34 -7.69
N THR A 102 15.70 13.77 -6.53
CA THR A 102 15.67 15.19 -6.14
C THR A 102 16.38 16.04 -7.18
N ASP A 103 17.58 15.64 -7.59
CA ASP A 103 18.38 16.38 -8.57
C ASP A 103 17.68 16.40 -9.93
N LEU A 104 17.07 15.27 -10.36
CA LEU A 104 16.22 15.23 -11.54
C LEU A 104 15.09 16.28 -11.48
N TRP A 105 14.34 16.33 -10.38
CA TRP A 105 13.24 17.27 -10.22
C TRP A 105 13.72 18.72 -10.18
N LEU A 106 14.79 19.04 -9.47
CA LEU A 106 15.25 20.42 -9.32
C LEU A 106 15.92 20.94 -10.59
N GLU A 107 16.81 20.15 -11.20
CA GLU A 107 17.64 20.58 -12.32
C GLU A 107 16.99 20.36 -13.69
N THR A 108 16.24 19.28 -13.84
CA THR A 108 15.89 18.76 -15.18
C THR A 108 14.40 18.82 -15.49
N ALA A 109 13.53 18.96 -14.49
CA ALA A 109 12.11 19.24 -14.68
C ALA A 109 11.81 20.70 -15.08
N ASP A 110 12.69 21.31 -15.87
CA ASP A 110 12.44 22.60 -16.52
C ASP A 110 11.68 22.37 -17.83
N VAL A 111 10.64 23.15 -18.09
CA VAL A 111 9.86 23.09 -19.33
C VAL A 111 10.78 23.08 -20.55
N ASP A 112 11.80 23.93 -20.60
CA ASP A 112 12.66 24.06 -21.78
C ASP A 112 13.51 22.80 -22.05
N ARG A 113 13.82 21.98 -21.03
CA ARG A 113 14.52 20.70 -21.18
C ARG A 113 13.58 19.54 -21.53
N LEU A 114 12.31 19.67 -21.13
CA LEU A 114 11.27 18.69 -21.44
C LEU A 114 10.70 18.89 -22.86
N LEU A 115 10.85 20.09 -23.45
CA LEU A 115 10.42 20.38 -24.83
C LEU A 115 11.22 19.56 -25.86
N ASP A 116 10.52 19.05 -26.88
CA ASP A 116 11.13 18.25 -27.96
C ASP A 116 12.11 19.11 -28.80
N PRO A 117 13.38 18.67 -28.98
CA PRO A 117 14.37 19.38 -29.81
C PRO A 117 13.93 19.56 -31.28
N GLU A 118 13.18 18.63 -31.87
CA GLU A 118 12.69 18.74 -33.25
C GLU A 118 11.57 19.78 -33.40
N VAL A 119 10.83 20.05 -32.32
CA VAL A 119 9.84 21.14 -32.27
C VAL A 119 10.53 22.52 -32.32
N SER A 120 11.81 22.61 -31.93
CA SER A 120 12.58 23.86 -31.93
C SER A 120 13.13 24.28 -33.32
N THR A 121 13.39 23.31 -34.21
CA THR A 121 14.16 23.49 -35.45
C THR A 121 13.30 23.90 -36.66
N VAL A 122 12.01 23.54 -36.71
CA VAL A 122 11.19 23.71 -37.94
C VAL A 122 10.49 25.07 -38.07
N SER A 123 10.51 25.97 -37.08
CA SER A 123 9.62 27.15 -37.10
C SER A 123 10.23 28.51 -37.50
N ARG A 124 11.32 28.63 -38.26
CA ARG A 124 11.85 29.99 -38.60
C ARG A 124 10.87 30.89 -39.38
N ILE A 125 9.96 30.33 -40.17
CA ILE A 125 9.00 31.12 -40.98
C ILE A 125 7.65 31.29 -40.26
N ALA A 126 7.17 30.29 -39.50
CA ALA A 126 5.98 30.41 -38.66
C ALA A 126 6.20 31.28 -37.40
N LYS A 127 7.46 31.48 -36.97
CA LYS A 127 7.87 32.30 -35.83
C LYS A 127 7.55 33.80 -35.98
N ALA A 128 7.31 34.34 -37.18
CA ALA A 128 7.03 35.78 -37.35
C ALA A 128 5.56 36.16 -37.09
N ALA A 129 4.61 35.26 -37.34
CA ALA A 129 3.17 35.57 -37.29
C ALA A 129 2.54 35.42 -35.88
N ALA A 130 3.12 34.59 -35.01
CA ALA A 130 2.60 34.34 -33.65
C ALA A 130 3.12 35.34 -32.57
N VAL A 131 4.14 36.13 -32.90
CA VAL A 131 4.80 37.09 -31.97
C VAL A 131 3.87 38.20 -31.49
N PRO A 132 3.03 38.84 -32.34
CA PRO A 132 2.13 39.90 -31.87
C PRO A 132 1.04 39.36 -30.93
N PHE A 133 0.52 38.15 -31.18
CA PHE A 133 -0.56 37.54 -30.40
C PHE A 133 -0.08 36.98 -29.05
N ALA A 134 1.07 36.31 -29.01
CA ALA A 134 1.66 35.82 -27.76
C ALA A 134 2.11 36.98 -26.85
N TRP A 135 2.68 38.04 -27.43
CA TRP A 135 3.03 39.25 -26.68
C TRP A 135 1.76 39.94 -26.16
N ALA A 136 0.70 40.09 -26.96
CA ALA A 136 -0.58 40.68 -26.52
C ALA A 136 -1.32 39.86 -25.44
N LEU A 137 -1.25 38.52 -25.47
CA LEU A 137 -1.82 37.67 -24.41
C LEU A 137 -1.03 37.76 -23.10
N SER A 138 0.31 37.90 -23.19
CA SER A 138 1.23 38.01 -22.05
C SER A 138 1.36 39.44 -21.47
N ALA A 139 1.05 40.46 -22.28
CA ALA A 139 1.22 41.89 -21.98
C ALA A 139 -0.08 42.61 -21.58
N ARG A 140 -1.20 41.87 -21.37
CA ARG A 140 -2.38 42.45 -20.72
C ARG A 140 -2.03 42.87 -19.29
N ARG A 141 -1.85 44.18 -19.08
CA ARG A 141 -1.84 44.80 -17.75
C ARG A 141 -3.08 44.33 -16.98
N GLY A 142 -2.88 43.53 -15.93
CA GLY A 142 -3.90 42.90 -15.09
C GLY A 142 -4.11 41.39 -15.25
N GLY A 143 -3.28 40.67 -16.04
CA GLY A 143 -3.38 39.21 -16.25
C GLY A 143 -2.96 38.35 -15.05
N ASN A 144 -3.28 37.05 -15.06
CA ASN A 144 -2.95 36.10 -13.97
C ASN A 144 -1.47 36.14 -13.56
N VAL A 145 -0.53 36.29 -14.50
CA VAL A 145 0.91 36.39 -14.18
C VAL A 145 1.23 37.61 -13.31
N GLU A 146 0.60 38.78 -13.55
CA GLU A 146 0.83 39.98 -12.74
C GLU A 146 0.16 39.93 -11.36
N LYS A 147 -0.89 39.11 -11.20
CA LYS A 147 -1.62 38.94 -9.93
C LYS A 147 -1.10 37.81 -9.04
N THR A 148 -0.47 36.78 -9.62
CA THR A 148 -0.09 35.56 -8.88
C THR A 148 1.42 35.27 -8.84
N VAL A 149 2.24 35.90 -9.69
CA VAL A 149 3.69 35.69 -9.75
C VAL A 149 4.43 36.90 -9.15
N GLU A 150 5.41 36.66 -8.29
CA GLU A 150 6.25 37.70 -7.68
C GLU A 150 7.03 38.49 -8.74
N PRO A 151 7.24 39.81 -8.56
CA PRO A 151 7.85 40.68 -9.57
C PRO A 151 9.13 40.13 -10.20
N GLU A 152 9.99 39.51 -9.38
CA GLU A 152 11.30 38.99 -9.75
C GLU A 152 11.25 37.79 -10.71
N HIS A 153 10.17 37.00 -10.70
CA HIS A 153 10.02 35.80 -11.55
C HIS A 153 9.08 35.99 -12.75
N ARG A 154 8.49 37.18 -12.90
CA ARG A 154 7.50 37.46 -13.96
C ARG A 154 8.08 37.33 -15.36
N GLU A 155 9.32 37.78 -15.58
CA GLU A 155 9.95 37.72 -16.90
C GLU A 155 10.33 36.30 -17.32
N GLU A 156 10.87 35.49 -16.40
CA GLU A 156 11.18 34.07 -16.63
C GLU A 156 9.90 33.30 -16.98
N VAL A 157 8.87 33.40 -16.12
CA VAL A 157 7.60 32.70 -16.30
C VAL A 157 6.90 33.15 -17.57
N ARG A 158 6.90 34.45 -17.91
CA ARG A 158 6.36 34.95 -19.20
C ARG A 158 7.11 34.36 -20.39
N THR A 159 8.43 34.32 -20.34
CA THR A 159 9.26 33.83 -21.46
C THR A 159 9.01 32.35 -21.70
N LYS A 160 9.01 31.55 -20.63
CA LYS A 160 8.76 30.10 -20.69
C LYS A 160 7.31 29.77 -21.06
N LEU A 161 6.33 30.50 -20.52
CA LEU A 161 4.93 30.37 -20.92
C LEU A 161 4.75 30.73 -22.41
N ALA A 162 5.44 31.76 -22.90
CA ALA A 162 5.41 32.13 -24.31
C ALA A 162 6.11 31.07 -25.19
N ASN A 163 7.16 30.39 -24.71
CA ASN A 163 7.79 29.27 -25.42
C ASN A 163 6.88 28.03 -25.45
N PHE A 164 6.21 27.73 -24.33
CA PHE A 164 5.23 26.65 -24.19
C PHE A 164 4.04 26.82 -25.13
N VAL A 165 3.47 28.03 -25.20
CA VAL A 165 2.37 28.38 -26.13
C VAL A 165 2.85 28.42 -27.59
N ARG A 166 4.16 28.58 -27.84
CA ARG A 166 4.77 28.54 -29.18
C ARG A 166 4.99 27.12 -29.71
N ALA A 167 5.00 26.08 -28.86
CA ALA A 167 4.92 24.70 -29.32
C ALA A 167 3.56 24.47 -30.00
N ARG A 168 3.50 23.71 -31.11
CA ARG A 168 2.30 23.58 -31.97
C ARG A 168 1.04 23.36 -31.12
N TRP A 169 -0.01 24.13 -31.42
CA TRP A 169 -1.36 24.11 -30.81
C TRP A 169 -2.05 22.71 -30.79
N PHE A 170 -1.44 21.66 -31.36
CA PHE A 170 -1.99 20.31 -31.49
C PHE A 170 -0.99 19.17 -31.21
N ALA A 171 0.22 19.45 -30.72
CA ALA A 171 1.19 18.42 -30.32
C ALA A 171 1.56 18.60 -28.84
N PRO A 172 1.68 17.51 -28.06
CA PRO A 172 2.12 17.63 -26.67
C PRO A 172 3.50 18.32 -26.64
N PRO A 173 3.68 19.35 -25.81
CA PRO A 173 4.89 20.17 -25.81
C PRO A 173 6.12 19.36 -25.38
N PHE A 174 5.94 18.33 -24.54
CA PHE A 174 7.05 17.54 -24.00
C PHE A 174 7.39 16.31 -24.85
N GLY A 175 8.69 16.06 -25.06
CA GLY A 175 9.16 14.91 -25.83
C GLY A 175 9.09 13.61 -25.03
N GLY A 176 8.32 12.63 -25.52
CA GLY A 176 8.13 11.33 -24.86
C GLY A 176 9.45 10.58 -24.62
N ALA A 177 10.22 10.35 -25.69
CA ALA A 177 11.50 9.65 -25.63
C ALA A 177 12.54 10.38 -24.75
N GLY A 178 12.53 11.72 -24.77
CA GLY A 178 13.36 12.53 -23.88
C GLY A 178 13.02 12.29 -22.42
N PHE A 179 11.73 12.26 -22.07
CA PHE A 179 11.31 11.96 -20.70
C PHE A 179 11.61 10.52 -20.27
N THR A 180 11.46 9.55 -21.18
CA THR A 180 11.88 8.16 -20.94
C THR A 180 13.38 8.06 -20.64
N ALA A 181 14.20 8.76 -21.42
CA ALA A 181 15.64 8.87 -21.19
C ALA A 181 15.95 9.46 -19.80
N LEU A 182 15.27 10.54 -19.42
CA LEU A 182 15.44 11.18 -18.10
C LEU A 182 15.11 10.24 -16.93
N LEU A 183 14.05 9.44 -17.05
CA LEU A 183 13.69 8.44 -16.02
C LEU A 183 14.76 7.35 -15.91
N LEU A 184 15.28 6.87 -17.04
CA LEU A 184 16.38 5.89 -17.06
C LEU A 184 17.66 6.46 -16.44
N ASP A 185 18.01 7.71 -16.74
CA ASP A 185 19.17 8.39 -16.16
C ASP A 185 19.06 8.49 -14.64
N ALA A 186 17.86 8.75 -14.11
CA ALA A 186 17.63 8.77 -12.67
C ALA A 186 17.80 7.38 -12.03
N PHE A 187 17.33 6.30 -12.67
CA PHE A 187 17.60 4.94 -12.19
C PHE A 187 19.09 4.58 -12.26
N ASP A 188 19.79 4.99 -13.31
CA ASP A 188 21.22 4.76 -13.46
C ASP A 188 22.01 5.53 -12.40
N ALA A 189 21.62 6.77 -12.09
CA ALA A 189 22.19 7.55 -11.02
C ALA A 189 21.92 6.94 -9.62
N MET A 190 20.72 6.40 -9.38
CA MET A 190 20.43 5.62 -8.17
C MET A 190 21.29 4.36 -8.06
N ALA A 191 21.52 3.68 -9.19
CA ALA A 191 22.32 2.45 -9.23
C ALA A 191 23.83 2.71 -9.05
N ALA A 192 24.33 3.85 -9.51
CA ALA A 192 25.71 4.28 -9.36
C ALA A 192 26.03 4.81 -7.96
N ALA A 193 25.03 5.34 -7.24
CA ALA A 193 25.19 5.80 -5.87
C ALA A 193 25.43 4.62 -4.89
N PRO A 194 26.19 4.83 -3.80
CA PRO A 194 26.35 3.81 -2.77
C PRO A 194 25.00 3.36 -2.21
N ALA A 195 24.75 2.05 -2.26
CA ALA A 195 23.55 1.46 -1.68
C ALA A 195 23.75 1.19 -0.19
N GLY A 196 22.79 1.62 0.63
CA GLY A 196 22.65 1.15 1.99
C GLY A 196 21.98 -0.24 2.05
N PRO A 197 21.78 -0.79 3.25
CA PRO A 197 20.96 -1.98 3.41
C PRO A 197 19.50 -1.68 3.03
N PRO A 198 18.74 -2.67 2.52
CA PRO A 198 17.30 -2.52 2.31
C PRO A 198 16.54 -2.08 3.56
N LEU A 199 15.45 -1.33 3.36
CA LEU A 199 14.73 -0.70 4.47
C LEU A 199 13.66 -1.59 5.10
N LEU A 200 13.30 -2.69 4.43
CA LEU A 200 12.35 -3.67 4.94
C LEU A 200 13.05 -4.95 5.42
N PRO A 201 12.60 -5.55 6.55
CA PRO A 201 13.12 -6.83 7.03
C PRO A 201 12.93 -7.97 6.02
N ASP A 202 13.85 -8.92 5.89
CA ASP A 202 13.84 -10.00 4.88
C ASP A 202 12.51 -10.74 4.68
N HIS A 203 11.68 -10.84 5.71
CA HIS A 203 10.40 -11.56 5.64
C HIS A 203 9.21 -10.68 5.21
N GLN A 204 9.42 -9.38 5.06
CA GLN A 204 8.37 -8.41 4.76
C GLN A 204 8.39 -8.08 3.26
N PRO A 205 7.34 -8.46 2.50
CA PRO A 205 7.25 -8.12 1.09
C PRO A 205 6.96 -6.62 0.90
N LEU A 206 7.33 -6.11 -0.28
CA LEU A 206 7.01 -4.77 -0.76
C LEU A 206 6.20 -4.90 -2.05
N ASP A 207 5.03 -4.27 -2.10
CA ASP A 207 4.25 -4.17 -3.33
C ASP A 207 4.14 -2.73 -3.83
N LEU A 208 4.30 -2.56 -5.13
CA LEU A 208 4.11 -1.31 -5.86
C LEU A 208 3.00 -1.50 -6.90
N PHE A 209 2.02 -0.59 -6.88
CA PHE A 209 0.92 -0.54 -7.85
C PHE A 209 0.89 0.80 -8.57
N VAL A 210 1.06 0.78 -9.89
CA VAL A 210 0.99 1.97 -10.73
C VAL A 210 -0.20 1.86 -11.66
N THR A 211 -1.12 2.83 -11.61
CA THR A 211 -2.28 2.81 -12.52
C THR A 211 -1.95 3.47 -13.84
N VAL A 212 -2.45 2.86 -14.91
CA VAL A 212 -2.32 3.32 -16.29
C VAL A 212 -3.66 3.10 -16.98
N THR A 213 -3.98 3.95 -17.94
CA THR A 213 -5.17 3.80 -18.77
C THR A 213 -4.75 3.39 -20.17
N ASP A 214 -5.32 2.30 -20.69
CA ASP A 214 -5.27 1.98 -22.11
C ASP A 214 -6.28 2.84 -22.86
N PHE A 215 -5.80 3.65 -23.80
CA PHE A 215 -6.62 4.55 -24.58
C PHE A 215 -7.64 3.80 -25.44
N HIS A 216 -7.25 2.66 -26.03
CA HIS A 216 -8.17 1.84 -26.80
C HIS A 216 -8.92 0.86 -25.89
N GLY A 217 -8.36 0.48 -24.76
CA GLY A 217 -8.94 -0.54 -23.91
C GLY A 217 -8.98 -1.91 -24.57
N TYR A 218 -9.36 -2.90 -23.79
CA TYR A 218 -9.34 -4.31 -24.17
C TYR A 218 -10.69 -4.98 -23.86
N PRO A 219 -11.08 -6.01 -24.61
CA PRO A 219 -12.32 -6.74 -24.33
C PRO A 219 -12.21 -7.54 -23.02
N GLU A 220 -13.12 -7.28 -22.08
CA GLU A 220 -13.29 -8.03 -20.85
C GLU A 220 -14.62 -8.79 -20.86
N ARG A 221 -14.56 -10.10 -20.62
CA ARG A 221 -15.75 -10.95 -20.48
C ARG A 221 -16.29 -10.86 -19.05
N LEU A 222 -17.51 -10.37 -18.92
CA LEU A 222 -18.25 -10.35 -17.68
C LEU A 222 -19.30 -11.47 -17.71
N ARG A 223 -19.39 -12.23 -16.62
CA ARG A 223 -20.50 -13.17 -16.42
C ARG A 223 -21.67 -12.45 -15.81
N LEU A 224 -22.84 -12.60 -16.41
CA LEU A 224 -24.10 -12.10 -15.87
C LEU A 224 -25.08 -13.26 -15.72
N HIS A 225 -26.23 -12.98 -15.10
CA HIS A 225 -27.34 -13.94 -15.05
C HIS A 225 -27.98 -14.13 -16.43
N SER A 226 -28.16 -13.05 -17.19
CA SER A 226 -28.68 -13.07 -18.56
C SER A 226 -28.33 -11.76 -19.29
N PRO A 227 -27.63 -11.79 -20.45
CA PRO A 227 -27.03 -12.97 -21.07
C PRO A 227 -25.91 -13.56 -20.18
N ALA A 228 -25.63 -14.86 -20.27
CA ALA A 228 -24.65 -15.50 -19.38
C ALA A 228 -23.25 -14.87 -19.45
N GLU A 229 -22.91 -14.31 -20.62
CA GLU A 229 -21.68 -13.55 -20.84
C GLU A 229 -21.98 -12.28 -21.65
N VAL A 230 -21.31 -11.19 -21.28
CA VAL A 230 -21.20 -9.97 -22.07
C VAL A 230 -19.71 -9.61 -22.22
N VAL A 231 -19.36 -8.97 -23.33
CA VAL A 231 -18.03 -8.39 -23.53
C VAL A 231 -18.16 -6.88 -23.38
N GLU A 232 -17.40 -6.30 -22.46
CA GLU A 232 -17.27 -4.85 -22.31
C GLU A 232 -15.83 -4.43 -22.62
N ARG A 233 -15.59 -3.14 -22.91
CA ARG A 233 -14.23 -2.61 -23.05
C ARG A 233 -13.77 -2.12 -21.68
N GLU A 234 -12.73 -2.76 -21.16
CA GLU A 234 -12.03 -2.28 -19.97
C GLU A 234 -10.81 -1.48 -20.41
N HIS A 235 -10.61 -0.33 -19.79
CA HIS A 235 -9.51 0.60 -20.12
C HIS A 235 -8.47 0.66 -19.01
N ARG A 236 -8.79 0.17 -17.81
CA ARG A 236 -7.92 0.26 -16.65
C ARG A 236 -6.85 -0.82 -16.68
N LEU A 237 -5.62 -0.41 -16.43
CA LEU A 237 -4.47 -1.28 -16.22
C LEU A 237 -3.82 -0.92 -14.88
N THR A 238 -3.38 -1.95 -14.16
CA THR A 238 -2.57 -1.79 -12.95
C THR A 238 -1.27 -2.54 -13.17
N LEU A 239 -0.18 -1.79 -13.30
CA LEU A 239 1.16 -2.34 -13.36
C LEU A 239 1.60 -2.65 -11.93
N ALA A 240 1.76 -3.94 -11.63
CA ALA A 240 2.09 -4.43 -10.31
C ALA A 240 3.52 -4.98 -10.25
N PHE A 241 4.25 -4.58 -9.21
CA PHE A 241 5.58 -5.07 -8.89
C PHE A 241 5.56 -5.59 -7.46
N SER A 242 6.26 -6.69 -7.20
CA SER A 242 6.35 -7.30 -5.88
C SER A 242 7.79 -7.71 -5.64
N ASP A 243 8.38 -7.20 -4.57
CA ASP A 243 9.60 -7.71 -3.96
C ASP A 243 9.18 -8.62 -2.80
N PRO A 244 9.31 -9.96 -2.93
CA PRO A 244 8.85 -10.90 -1.90
C PRO A 244 9.67 -10.83 -0.60
N GLY A 245 10.77 -10.08 -0.59
CA GLY A 245 11.75 -10.06 0.49
C GLY A 245 12.88 -11.07 0.28
N GLY A 246 13.69 -11.27 1.31
CA GLY A 246 14.87 -12.15 1.33
C GLY A 246 16.18 -11.39 1.36
N GLN A 247 17.30 -12.14 1.37
CA GLN A 247 18.66 -11.58 1.46
C GLN A 247 19.05 -10.74 0.24
N ARG A 248 18.45 -11.02 -0.92
CA ARG A 248 18.60 -10.23 -2.14
C ARG A 248 17.21 -9.77 -2.57
N ARG A 249 16.93 -8.50 -2.29
CA ARG A 249 15.71 -7.83 -2.70
C ARG A 249 15.83 -7.31 -4.11
N HIS A 250 14.75 -7.45 -4.87
CA HIS A 250 14.66 -6.95 -6.23
C HIS A 250 13.21 -6.67 -6.59
N LEU A 251 12.90 -5.41 -6.86
CA LEU A 251 11.56 -4.98 -7.23
C LEU A 251 11.25 -5.22 -8.72
N GLY A 252 12.22 -4.93 -9.59
CA GLY A 252 12.13 -5.11 -11.04
C GLY A 252 13.33 -4.51 -11.78
N ASP A 253 13.45 -4.81 -13.07
CA ASP A 253 14.46 -4.17 -13.94
C ASP A 253 14.13 -2.68 -14.09
N ALA A 254 15.15 -1.82 -14.17
CA ALA A 254 14.94 -0.38 -14.32
C ALA A 254 14.16 -0.03 -15.61
N ALA A 255 14.25 -0.84 -16.68
CA ALA A 255 13.42 -0.69 -17.86
C ALA A 255 11.94 -0.92 -17.56
N GLU A 256 11.60 -1.92 -16.74
CA GLU A 256 10.22 -2.19 -16.31
C GLU A 256 9.68 -1.07 -15.41
N LEU A 257 10.51 -0.57 -14.49
CA LEU A 257 10.15 0.54 -13.60
C LEU A 257 10.00 1.86 -14.40
N ALA A 258 10.88 2.11 -15.37
CA ALA A 258 10.78 3.25 -16.29
C ALA A 258 9.54 3.16 -17.18
N PHE A 259 9.18 1.96 -17.67
CA PHE A 259 7.92 1.72 -18.39
C PHE A 259 6.74 2.18 -17.54
N ALA A 260 6.67 1.75 -16.28
CA ALA A 260 5.57 2.11 -15.39
C ALA A 260 5.52 3.62 -15.10
N ALA A 261 6.66 4.22 -14.76
CA ALA A 261 6.79 5.65 -14.47
C ALA A 261 6.46 6.53 -15.69
N ARG A 262 6.89 6.15 -16.89
CA ARG A 262 6.61 6.86 -18.13
C ARG A 262 5.16 6.71 -18.57
N ALA A 263 4.61 5.50 -18.49
CA ALA A 263 3.23 5.21 -18.88
C ALA A 263 2.24 6.00 -18.01
N THR A 264 2.39 5.94 -16.69
CA THR A 264 1.51 6.66 -15.76
C THR A 264 1.57 8.17 -15.92
N ALA A 265 2.69 8.73 -16.37
CA ALA A 265 2.88 10.16 -16.56
C ALA A 265 2.45 10.69 -17.94
N SER A 266 1.84 9.85 -18.78
CA SER A 266 1.38 10.20 -20.14
C SER A 266 0.09 11.02 -20.13
N PHE A 267 0.16 12.23 -19.57
CA PHE A 267 -0.99 13.11 -19.38
C PHE A 267 -1.45 13.78 -20.68
N PRO A 268 -2.69 13.53 -21.15
CA PRO A 268 -3.21 14.12 -22.38
C PRO A 268 -3.07 15.65 -22.43
N GLY A 269 -2.41 16.15 -23.47
CA GLY A 269 -2.20 17.58 -23.71
C GLY A 269 -0.90 18.15 -23.11
N ALA A 270 -0.23 17.44 -22.21
CA ALA A 270 1.09 17.81 -21.71
C ALA A 270 2.17 16.82 -22.17
N PHE A 271 1.95 15.52 -21.96
CA PHE A 271 2.86 14.44 -22.34
C PHE A 271 2.20 13.52 -23.38
N PRO A 272 2.96 13.05 -24.39
CA PRO A 272 2.43 12.15 -25.40
C PRO A 272 2.05 10.79 -24.80
N PRO A 273 1.02 10.11 -25.38
CA PRO A 273 0.74 8.72 -25.06
C PRO A 273 2.00 7.86 -25.20
N PHE A 274 2.18 6.93 -24.29
CA PHE A 274 3.31 6.02 -24.27
C PHE A 274 2.96 4.72 -25.01
N LYS A 275 3.93 4.18 -25.75
CA LYS A 275 3.85 2.90 -26.44
C LYS A 275 5.08 2.07 -26.09
N VAL A 276 4.95 0.74 -26.17
CA VAL A 276 6.06 -0.19 -25.87
C VAL A 276 7.29 0.13 -26.72
N GLY A 277 7.11 0.29 -28.04
CA GLY A 277 8.20 0.66 -28.95
C GLY A 277 8.91 2.00 -28.68
N GLU A 278 8.32 2.92 -27.90
CA GLU A 278 9.04 4.13 -27.44
C GLU A 278 10.21 3.74 -26.54
N LEU A 279 9.97 2.86 -25.57
CA LEU A 279 11.01 2.41 -24.65
C LEU A 279 12.05 1.55 -25.36
N ASP A 280 11.64 0.66 -26.26
CA ASP A 280 12.58 -0.17 -27.02
C ASP A 280 13.55 0.69 -27.83
N ALA A 281 13.04 1.69 -28.56
CA ALA A 281 13.87 2.59 -29.35
C ALA A 281 14.87 3.38 -28.47
N VAL A 282 14.45 3.81 -27.27
CA VAL A 282 15.33 4.51 -26.32
C VAL A 282 16.39 3.57 -25.74
N LEU A 283 16.03 2.32 -25.42
CA LEU A 283 16.96 1.31 -24.92
C LEU A 283 17.98 0.91 -25.99
N ASP A 284 17.54 0.72 -27.23
CA ASP A 284 18.40 0.43 -28.38
C ASP A 284 19.39 1.56 -28.64
N ALA A 285 18.92 2.82 -28.62
CA ALA A 285 19.77 4.00 -28.76
C ALA A 285 20.82 4.11 -27.64
N ARG A 286 20.52 3.57 -26.46
CA ARG A 286 21.43 3.50 -25.30
C ARG A 286 22.32 2.25 -25.30
N GLY A 287 22.10 1.29 -26.21
CA GLY A 287 22.76 -0.01 -26.17
C GLY A 287 22.46 -0.80 -24.90
N ARG A 288 21.28 -0.59 -24.28
CA ARG A 288 20.87 -1.23 -23.03
C ARG A 288 20.00 -2.46 -23.31
N PRO A 289 20.40 -3.67 -22.90
CA PRO A 289 19.56 -4.86 -23.07
C PRO A 289 18.38 -4.83 -22.09
N TRP A 290 17.25 -5.42 -22.50
CA TRP A 290 16.10 -5.70 -21.63
C TRP A 290 15.72 -7.19 -21.70
N PRO A 291 16.47 -8.08 -21.01
CA PRO A 291 16.28 -9.54 -21.14
C PRO A 291 14.91 -10.04 -20.69
N GLY A 292 14.25 -9.32 -19.77
CA GLY A 292 12.94 -9.66 -19.22
C GLY A 292 11.73 -9.12 -19.99
N ARG A 293 11.95 -8.44 -21.13
CA ARG A 293 10.93 -7.69 -21.87
C ARG A 293 9.62 -8.45 -22.08
N ASP A 294 9.65 -9.57 -22.77
CA ASP A 294 8.42 -10.28 -23.16
C ASP A 294 7.68 -10.83 -21.93
N ARG A 295 8.44 -11.37 -20.95
CA ARG A 295 7.88 -11.81 -19.66
C ARG A 295 7.20 -10.65 -18.90
N PHE A 296 7.80 -9.47 -18.94
CA PHE A 296 7.21 -8.29 -18.32
C PHE A 296 5.92 -7.89 -19.02
N LEU A 297 5.93 -7.83 -20.35
CA LEU A 297 4.77 -7.41 -21.14
C LEU A 297 3.61 -8.40 -21.02
N ASP A 298 3.88 -9.71 -20.97
CA ASP A 298 2.87 -10.73 -20.70
C ASP A 298 2.20 -10.54 -19.32
N ARG A 299 2.98 -10.13 -18.32
CA ARG A 299 2.48 -9.84 -16.97
C ARG A 299 1.74 -8.51 -16.90
N ALA A 300 2.28 -7.47 -17.54
CA ALA A 300 1.80 -6.09 -17.47
C ALA A 300 0.55 -5.86 -18.34
N LEU A 301 0.49 -6.54 -19.50
CA LEU A 301 -0.55 -6.40 -20.52
C LEU A 301 -1.11 -7.79 -20.91
N PRO A 302 -1.60 -8.60 -19.95
CA PRO A 302 -1.91 -10.01 -20.19
C PRO A 302 -2.98 -10.24 -21.27
N ARG A 303 -3.90 -9.28 -21.44
CA ARG A 303 -4.94 -9.36 -22.46
C ARG A 303 -4.42 -9.06 -23.86
N HIS A 304 -3.55 -8.08 -24.00
CA HIS A 304 -2.87 -7.79 -25.27
C HIS A 304 -1.90 -8.90 -25.65
N ALA A 305 -1.18 -9.46 -24.67
CA ALA A 305 -0.34 -10.63 -24.86
C ALA A 305 -1.13 -11.85 -25.37
N ALA A 306 -2.29 -12.13 -24.77
CA ALA A 306 -3.15 -13.24 -25.17
C ALA A 306 -3.66 -13.15 -26.62
N ILE A 307 -3.73 -11.95 -27.21
CA ILE A 307 -4.15 -11.73 -28.61
C ILE A 307 -2.99 -11.37 -29.54
N GLY A 308 -1.75 -11.31 -29.03
CA GLY A 308 -0.57 -10.97 -29.83
C GLY A 308 -0.45 -9.48 -30.22
N GLU A 309 -1.16 -8.58 -29.53
CA GLU A 309 -1.24 -7.14 -29.87
C GLU A 309 -0.59 -6.22 -28.82
N VAL A 310 0.41 -6.71 -28.10
CA VAL A 310 1.15 -5.95 -27.07
C VAL A 310 1.68 -4.61 -27.59
N GLU A 311 2.21 -4.60 -28.81
CA GLU A 311 2.74 -3.39 -29.45
C GLU A 311 1.68 -2.34 -29.80
N ALA A 312 0.41 -2.77 -29.89
CA ALA A 312 -0.71 -1.88 -30.19
C ALA A 312 -1.21 -1.12 -28.94
N ALA A 313 -0.76 -1.50 -27.74
CA ALA A 313 -1.16 -0.86 -26.50
C ALA A 313 -0.73 0.62 -26.48
N VAL A 314 -1.71 1.50 -26.32
CA VAL A 314 -1.50 2.96 -26.22
C VAL A 314 -1.84 3.40 -24.81
N LEU A 315 -0.81 3.69 -24.03
CA LEU A 315 -0.91 3.95 -22.60
C LEU A 315 -0.96 5.45 -22.32
N ILE A 316 -1.95 5.87 -21.55
CA ILE A 316 -2.13 7.24 -21.05
C ILE A 316 -2.21 7.24 -19.52
N ASP A 317 -2.17 8.43 -18.94
CA ASP A 317 -2.17 8.65 -17.50
C ASP A 317 -3.29 7.89 -16.76
N GLY A 318 -2.93 7.18 -15.69
CA GLY A 318 -3.86 6.45 -14.84
C GLY A 318 -4.89 7.33 -14.13
N SER A 319 -4.59 8.60 -13.89
CA SER A 319 -5.50 9.57 -13.28
C SER A 319 -6.75 9.88 -14.10
N VAL A 320 -6.75 9.54 -15.41
CA VAL A 320 -7.92 9.68 -16.29
C VAL A 320 -9.09 8.83 -15.79
N LEU A 321 -8.81 7.65 -15.22
CA LEU A 321 -9.83 6.71 -14.74
C LEU A 321 -9.70 6.32 -13.28
N ALA A 322 -8.48 6.27 -12.74
CA ALA A 322 -8.18 5.79 -11.40
C ALA A 322 -7.07 6.64 -10.76
N ASN A 323 -7.47 7.81 -10.24
CA ASN A 323 -6.53 8.76 -9.62
C ASN A 323 -6.03 8.32 -8.22
N ALA A 324 -6.64 7.28 -7.65
CA ALA A 324 -6.30 6.74 -6.33
C ALA A 324 -6.37 5.20 -6.31
N PRO A 325 -5.24 4.49 -6.50
CA PRO A 325 -5.20 3.01 -6.49
C PRO A 325 -5.34 2.38 -5.09
N PHE A 326 -6.38 2.77 -4.32
CA PHE A 326 -6.68 2.15 -3.03
C PHE A 326 -7.04 0.68 -3.17
N ARG A 327 -7.80 0.28 -4.21
CA ARG A 327 -8.25 -1.11 -4.37
C ARG A 327 -7.10 -2.12 -4.51
N PRO A 328 -6.09 -1.92 -5.39
CA PRO A 328 -4.91 -2.78 -5.42
C PRO A 328 -4.18 -2.84 -4.08
N ALA A 329 -3.95 -1.70 -3.43
CA ALA A 329 -3.33 -1.64 -2.11
C ALA A 329 -4.12 -2.40 -1.04
N MET A 330 -5.46 -2.29 -1.03
CA MET A 330 -6.33 -3.05 -0.12
C MET A 330 -6.27 -4.56 -0.35
N ARG A 331 -6.10 -5.02 -1.60
CA ARG A 331 -5.96 -6.45 -1.91
C ARG A 331 -4.64 -6.99 -1.36
N ALA A 332 -3.55 -6.24 -1.48
CA ALA A 332 -2.23 -6.61 -0.97
C ALA A 332 -2.20 -6.83 0.56
N LEU A 333 -3.09 -6.15 1.32
CA LEU A 333 -3.21 -6.34 2.77
C LEU A 333 -3.50 -7.78 3.19
N ARG A 334 -4.26 -8.52 2.36
CA ARG A 334 -4.79 -9.84 2.73
C ARG A 334 -3.69 -10.86 3.03
N ASN A 335 -2.51 -10.69 2.45
CA ASN A 335 -1.42 -11.67 2.48
C ASN A 335 -0.20 -11.15 3.26
N ARG A 336 -0.39 -10.21 4.19
CA ARG A 336 0.74 -9.57 4.90
C ARG A 336 1.14 -10.36 6.15
N PRO A 337 2.38 -10.86 6.22
CA PRO A 337 2.85 -11.57 7.41
C PRO A 337 2.99 -10.56 8.56
N ALA A 338 2.42 -10.87 9.73
CA ALA A 338 2.62 -10.07 10.94
C ALA A 338 3.38 -10.91 11.96
N ARG A 339 4.50 -10.38 12.47
CA ARG A 339 5.28 -10.99 13.56
C ARG A 339 5.14 -10.25 14.89
N ARG A 340 4.44 -9.11 14.87
CA ARG A 340 4.25 -8.18 15.99
C ARG A 340 2.85 -7.58 15.91
N GLU A 341 2.47 -6.84 16.94
CA GLU A 341 1.29 -5.98 16.86
C GLU A 341 1.51 -4.95 15.75
N VAL A 342 0.52 -4.80 14.87
CA VAL A 342 0.59 -3.92 13.70
C VAL A 342 -0.43 -2.78 13.85
N ASP A 343 0.02 -1.53 13.78
CA ASP A 343 -0.84 -0.37 13.50
C ASP A 343 -0.80 -0.11 11.98
N ARG A 344 -1.86 -0.53 11.27
CA ARG A 344 -1.94 -0.46 9.80
C ARG A 344 -2.57 0.84 9.34
N ARG A 345 -1.84 1.59 8.51
CA ARG A 345 -2.27 2.92 8.06
C ARG A 345 -2.23 3.09 6.55
N PHE A 346 -3.35 3.53 5.98
CA PHE A 346 -3.35 4.08 4.63
C PHE A 346 -3.02 5.56 4.72
N VAL A 347 -1.87 5.95 4.20
CA VAL A 347 -1.45 7.34 4.17
C VAL A 347 -1.59 7.81 2.72
N TYR A 348 -2.47 8.77 2.45
CA TYR A 348 -2.58 9.35 1.11
C TYR A 348 -2.10 10.79 1.08
N ILE A 349 -1.35 11.13 0.04
CA ILE A 349 -0.82 12.48 -0.18
C ILE A 349 -1.81 13.25 -1.04
N ASP A 350 -2.36 14.35 -0.55
CA ASP A 350 -3.32 15.20 -1.29
C ASP A 350 -2.81 16.65 -1.33
N PRO A 351 -2.06 17.04 -2.37
CA PRO A 351 -1.44 18.35 -2.42
C PRO A 351 -2.41 19.53 -2.59
N LYS A 352 -3.66 19.29 -3.01
CA LYS A 352 -4.63 20.36 -3.27
C LYS A 352 -6.06 19.92 -2.90
N PRO A 353 -6.39 19.87 -1.60
CA PRO A 353 -7.71 19.48 -1.15
C PRO A 353 -8.78 20.44 -1.69
N GLY A 354 -9.96 19.93 -2.02
CA GLY A 354 -11.14 20.76 -2.35
C GLY A 354 -11.15 21.47 -3.71
N THR A 355 -10.06 21.46 -4.48
CA THR A 355 -10.04 22.08 -5.82
C THR A 355 -10.10 21.01 -6.90
N ARG A 356 -11.28 20.80 -7.51
CA ARG A 356 -11.39 19.94 -8.70
C ARG A 356 -10.45 20.48 -9.77
N ALA A 357 -9.51 19.65 -10.23
CA ALA A 357 -8.53 20.02 -11.25
C ALA A 357 -9.18 20.42 -12.59
N VAL A 358 -10.44 20.04 -12.82
CA VAL A 358 -11.24 20.43 -13.99
C VAL A 358 -12.72 20.55 -13.59
N ARG A 359 -13.32 21.74 -13.70
CA ARG A 359 -14.79 21.91 -13.69
C ARG A 359 -15.28 21.91 -15.14
N LEU A 360 -16.12 20.94 -15.51
CA LEU A 360 -16.92 20.94 -16.74
C LEU A 360 -18.38 21.19 -16.34
N GLY A 361 -18.85 22.44 -16.53
CA GLY A 361 -20.25 22.90 -16.36
C GLY A 361 -20.79 22.95 -14.92
N ALA A 362 -21.67 23.85 -14.48
CA ALA A 362 -22.36 24.99 -15.08
C ALA A 362 -22.72 25.99 -13.94
N ASN A 363 -23.01 27.24 -14.35
CA ASN A 363 -23.46 28.41 -13.59
C ASN A 363 -22.38 29.30 -12.95
N GLY A 364 -22.18 30.47 -13.56
CA GLY A 364 -21.63 31.68 -12.94
C GLY A 364 -20.28 32.12 -13.50
N ASP A 365 -20.34 33.15 -14.36
CA ASP A 365 -19.26 33.93 -14.97
C ASP A 365 -18.42 33.34 -16.11
N SER A 366 -18.28 34.20 -17.11
CA SER A 366 -17.81 33.97 -18.46
C SER A 366 -16.28 33.93 -18.56
N ASP A 367 -15.68 32.78 -18.28
CA ASP A 367 -14.37 32.43 -18.82
C ASP A 367 -14.51 31.25 -19.79
N PRO A 368 -13.92 31.29 -21.00
CA PRO A 368 -13.94 30.15 -21.91
C PRO A 368 -13.28 28.93 -21.23
N PRO A 369 -13.81 27.71 -21.44
CA PRO A 369 -13.24 26.50 -20.85
C PRO A 369 -11.76 26.37 -21.23
N GLY A 370 -10.90 26.15 -20.25
CA GLY A 370 -9.46 26.02 -20.47
C GLY A 370 -9.15 24.90 -21.48
N PHE A 371 -8.02 25.03 -22.20
CA PHE A 371 -7.55 24.07 -23.22
C PHE A 371 -7.63 22.61 -22.76
N PHE A 372 -7.14 22.31 -21.55
CA PHE A 372 -7.22 20.98 -20.97
C PHE A 372 -8.66 20.53 -20.71
N ALA A 373 -9.55 21.40 -20.21
CA ALA A 373 -10.96 21.07 -20.01
C ALA A 373 -11.66 20.68 -21.32
N THR A 374 -11.26 21.27 -22.44
CA THR A 374 -11.77 20.94 -23.78
C THR A 374 -11.26 19.58 -24.27
N LEU A 375 -9.97 19.29 -24.08
CA LEU A 375 -9.39 17.97 -24.40
C LEU A 375 -9.97 16.85 -23.49
N PHE A 376 -10.16 17.14 -22.21
CA PHE A 376 -10.82 16.24 -21.25
C PHE A 376 -12.31 16.05 -21.54
N GLY A 377 -12.97 17.04 -22.17
CA GLY A 377 -14.34 16.93 -22.66
C GLY A 377 -14.45 16.03 -23.90
N ALA A 378 -13.42 16.01 -24.75
CA ALA A 378 -13.34 15.13 -25.93
C ALA A 378 -13.11 13.64 -25.56
N LEU A 379 -12.53 13.36 -24.38
CA LEU A 379 -12.36 12.01 -23.82
C LEU A 379 -13.61 11.51 -23.06
N SER A 380 -14.80 12.02 -23.37
CA SER A 380 -16.05 11.76 -22.63
C SER A 380 -16.59 10.33 -22.76
N ASP A 381 -16.10 9.55 -23.74
CA ASP A 381 -16.53 8.16 -23.97
C ASP A 381 -15.95 7.16 -22.96
N ILE A 382 -14.96 7.55 -22.13
CA ILE A 382 -14.33 6.65 -21.15
C ILE A 382 -14.98 6.83 -19.75
N PRO A 383 -15.66 5.82 -19.19
CA PRO A 383 -16.40 5.92 -17.93
C PRO A 383 -15.44 6.13 -16.73
N ARG A 384 -15.61 7.26 -16.04
CA ARG A 384 -14.76 7.65 -14.89
C ARG A 384 -15.33 7.12 -13.57
N GLU A 385 -14.48 6.61 -12.69
CA GLU A 385 -14.88 6.37 -11.30
C GLU A 385 -14.96 7.69 -10.51
N GLN A 386 -15.97 7.77 -9.65
CA GLN A 386 -16.22 8.85 -8.69
C GLN A 386 -15.23 8.75 -7.48
N PRO A 387 -15.11 9.81 -6.65
CA PRO A 387 -13.86 10.22 -6.00
C PRO A 387 -13.40 9.31 -4.85
N ILE A 388 -12.18 9.58 -4.34
CA ILE A 388 -11.53 8.99 -3.13
C ILE A 388 -12.52 8.54 -2.04
N ARG A 389 -13.61 9.28 -1.85
CA ARG A 389 -14.76 8.97 -0.99
C ARG A 389 -15.18 7.50 -1.04
N ASP A 390 -15.42 6.91 -2.21
CA ASP A 390 -15.94 5.52 -2.28
C ASP A 390 -14.93 4.51 -1.73
N ASN A 391 -13.64 4.77 -1.94
CA ASN A 391 -12.56 3.96 -1.38
C ASN A 391 -12.41 4.17 0.13
N LEU A 392 -12.56 5.41 0.62
CA LEU A 392 -12.55 5.71 2.05
C LEU A 392 -13.75 5.10 2.77
N GLU A 393 -14.94 5.17 2.17
CA GLU A 393 -16.16 4.53 2.67
C GLU A 393 -15.99 3.00 2.72
N ALA A 394 -15.30 2.40 1.74
CA ALA A 394 -14.97 0.98 1.78
C ALA A 394 -14.02 0.62 2.95
N ILE A 395 -12.98 1.43 3.19
CA ILE A 395 -12.06 1.25 4.33
C ILE A 395 -12.80 1.46 5.66
N GLU A 396 -13.61 2.51 5.78
CA GLU A 396 -14.40 2.80 6.97
C GLU A 396 -15.43 1.70 7.24
N GLY A 397 -16.12 1.21 6.20
CA GLY A 397 -17.04 0.08 6.28
C GLY A 397 -16.38 -1.19 6.82
N ARG A 398 -15.17 -1.50 6.33
CA ARG A 398 -14.34 -2.60 6.85
C ARG A 398 -13.95 -2.37 8.31
N SER A 399 -13.42 -1.20 8.65
CA SER A 399 -13.02 -0.85 10.03
C SER A 399 -14.20 -0.85 11.01
N ALA A 400 -15.37 -0.38 10.60
CA ALA A 400 -16.59 -0.42 11.40
C ALA A 400 -17.07 -1.86 11.65
N ARG A 401 -16.93 -2.75 10.66
CA ARG A 401 -17.22 -4.18 10.80
C ARG A 401 -16.27 -4.85 11.79
N ILE A 402 -14.97 -4.56 11.71
CA ILE A 402 -13.95 -5.06 12.67
C ILE A 402 -14.29 -4.60 14.10
N ARG A 403 -14.57 -3.31 14.31
CA ARG A 403 -14.98 -2.79 15.64
C ARG A 403 -16.25 -3.46 16.16
N ARG A 404 -17.23 -3.74 15.29
CA ARG A 404 -18.45 -4.48 15.66
C ARG A 404 -18.14 -5.89 16.13
N GLN A 405 -17.23 -6.59 15.44
CA GLN A 405 -16.80 -7.93 15.84
C GLN A 405 -16.08 -7.93 17.18
N GLN A 406 -15.18 -6.97 17.41
CA GLN A 406 -14.51 -6.82 18.71
C GLN A 406 -15.52 -6.67 19.86
N ARG A 407 -16.58 -5.87 19.66
CA ARG A 407 -17.68 -5.74 20.65
C ARG A 407 -18.44 -7.05 20.86
N ILE A 408 -18.72 -7.81 19.80
CA ILE A 408 -19.37 -9.12 19.90
C ILE A 408 -18.51 -10.08 20.72
N VAL A 409 -17.21 -10.20 20.40
CA VAL A 409 -16.29 -11.07 21.15
C VAL A 409 -16.21 -10.66 22.61
N ALA A 410 -16.09 -9.36 22.90
CA ALA A 410 -16.09 -8.84 24.27
C ALA A 410 -17.39 -9.20 25.02
N ALA A 411 -18.55 -9.06 24.39
CA ALA A 411 -19.85 -9.39 24.99
C ALA A 411 -20.04 -10.90 25.21
N MET A 412 -19.51 -11.75 24.32
CA MET A 412 -19.60 -13.21 24.45
C MET A 412 -18.65 -13.79 25.51
N ARG A 413 -17.58 -13.07 25.83
CA ARG A 413 -16.48 -13.59 26.66
C ARG A 413 -16.93 -14.22 27.99
N PRO A 414 -17.77 -13.58 28.82
CA PRO A 414 -18.19 -14.19 30.09
C PRO A 414 -18.91 -15.53 29.91
N GLN A 415 -19.74 -15.66 28.86
CA GLN A 415 -20.49 -16.90 28.59
C GLN A 415 -19.57 -18.01 28.06
N VAL A 416 -18.62 -17.66 27.18
CA VAL A 416 -17.63 -18.60 26.64
C VAL A 416 -16.72 -19.13 27.76
N GLU A 417 -16.23 -18.25 28.63
CA GLU A 417 -15.41 -18.67 29.78
C GLU A 417 -16.19 -19.62 30.70
N ALA A 418 -17.45 -19.31 31.02
CA ALA A 418 -18.31 -20.19 31.80
C ALA A 418 -18.56 -21.56 31.12
N ALA A 419 -18.76 -21.60 29.81
CA ALA A 419 -18.94 -22.84 29.05
C ALA A 419 -17.72 -23.76 29.13
N ILE A 420 -16.53 -23.19 28.95
CA ILE A 420 -15.25 -23.92 29.06
C ILE A 420 -15.08 -24.42 30.49
N GLU A 421 -15.31 -23.57 31.49
CA GLU A 421 -15.18 -23.96 32.89
C GLU A 421 -16.12 -25.10 33.28
N ARG A 422 -17.37 -25.11 32.81
CA ARG A 422 -18.28 -26.25 32.98
C ARG A 422 -17.78 -27.51 32.28
N ALA A 423 -17.23 -27.38 31.08
CA ALA A 423 -16.75 -28.52 30.29
C ALA A 423 -15.50 -29.19 30.89
N PHE A 424 -14.62 -28.43 31.53
CA PHE A 424 -13.33 -28.92 32.02
C PHE A 424 -13.21 -28.98 33.55
N GLY A 425 -14.15 -28.39 34.29
CA GLY A 425 -14.23 -28.40 35.75
C GLY A 425 -13.05 -27.73 36.46
N ALA A 426 -12.91 -27.98 37.77
CA ALA A 426 -11.82 -27.47 38.60
C ALA A 426 -10.42 -27.99 38.18
N THR A 427 -10.36 -28.97 37.27
CA THR A 427 -9.11 -29.55 36.76
C THR A 427 -8.30 -28.54 35.93
N LEU A 428 -8.97 -27.59 35.26
CA LEU A 428 -8.34 -26.50 34.52
C LEU A 428 -7.66 -25.48 35.46
N LEU A 429 -8.09 -25.45 36.74
CA LEU A 429 -7.62 -24.51 37.78
C LEU A 429 -6.33 -24.94 38.49
N LEU A 430 -5.90 -26.19 38.32
CA LEU A 430 -4.87 -26.80 39.18
C LEU A 430 -3.61 -27.23 38.46
N LEU A 431 -3.55 -27.16 37.12
CA LEU A 431 -2.48 -27.80 36.34
C LEU A 431 -1.69 -26.83 35.46
N ARG A 432 -0.36 -27.03 35.42
CA ARG A 432 0.42 -26.71 34.22
C ARG A 432 0.00 -27.72 33.14
N PRO A 433 -0.55 -27.29 31.99
CA PRO A 433 -0.91 -28.22 30.93
C PRO A 433 0.31 -29.02 30.46
N SER A 434 0.09 -30.19 29.88
CA SER A 434 1.07 -30.86 29.03
C SER A 434 0.59 -30.76 27.58
N ALA A 435 1.48 -30.86 26.59
CA ALA A 435 1.10 -30.79 25.17
C ALA A 435 -0.04 -31.76 24.83
N LYS A 436 0.04 -33.02 25.31
CA LYS A 436 -1.01 -34.03 25.14
C LYS A 436 -2.34 -33.62 25.77
N ARG A 437 -2.31 -32.99 26.95
CA ARG A 437 -3.53 -32.48 27.61
C ARG A 437 -4.11 -31.31 26.84
N LEU A 438 -3.27 -30.38 26.40
CA LEU A 438 -3.71 -29.22 25.62
C LEU A 438 -4.40 -29.65 24.32
N ALA A 439 -3.81 -30.59 23.57
CA ALA A 439 -4.41 -31.17 22.38
C ALA A 439 -5.79 -31.81 22.66
N GLY A 440 -5.89 -32.60 23.74
CA GLY A 440 -7.17 -33.18 24.18
C GLY A 440 -8.20 -32.12 24.58
N TRP A 441 -7.77 -31.04 25.23
CA TRP A 441 -8.64 -29.92 25.58
C TRP A 441 -9.13 -29.17 24.35
N ARG A 442 -8.28 -28.91 23.35
CA ARG A 442 -8.70 -28.29 22.08
C ARG A 442 -9.79 -29.11 21.40
N ALA A 443 -9.58 -30.42 21.28
CA ALA A 443 -10.56 -31.32 20.67
C ALA A 443 -11.90 -31.29 21.42
N LYS A 444 -11.87 -31.35 22.76
CA LYS A 444 -13.08 -31.27 23.57
C LYS A 444 -13.77 -29.90 23.46
N ALA A 445 -13.01 -28.80 23.48
CA ALA A 445 -13.55 -27.46 23.37
C ALA A 445 -14.27 -27.24 22.03
N GLN A 446 -13.74 -27.78 20.94
CA GLN A 446 -14.40 -27.76 19.63
C GLN A 446 -15.76 -28.46 19.66
N THR A 447 -15.84 -29.64 20.28
CA THR A 447 -17.10 -30.40 20.42
C THR A 447 -18.11 -29.69 21.31
N VAL A 448 -17.66 -29.01 22.37
CA VAL A 448 -18.56 -28.23 23.23
C VAL A 448 -19.08 -27.01 22.47
N ALA A 449 -18.20 -26.28 21.79
CA ALA A 449 -18.57 -25.12 21.00
C ALA A 449 -19.60 -25.47 19.90
N SER A 450 -19.44 -26.61 19.22
CA SER A 450 -20.40 -27.04 18.21
C SER A 450 -21.78 -27.35 18.80
N ARG A 451 -21.82 -28.02 19.96
CA ARG A 451 -23.09 -28.38 20.62
C ARG A 451 -23.80 -27.18 21.23
N GLU A 452 -23.07 -26.28 21.89
CA GLU A 452 -23.66 -25.08 22.52
C GLU A 452 -24.15 -24.06 21.48
N ALA A 453 -23.53 -24.00 20.31
CA ALA A 453 -24.00 -23.18 19.20
C ALA A 453 -25.33 -23.69 18.59
N GLY A 454 -25.68 -24.96 18.82
CA GLY A 454 -26.92 -25.56 18.34
C GLY A 454 -27.07 -25.44 16.81
N TYR A 455 -28.24 -25.00 16.36
CA TYR A 455 -28.53 -24.90 14.91
C TYR A 455 -27.57 -23.98 14.15
N ALA A 456 -26.96 -22.97 14.81
CA ALA A 456 -26.03 -22.05 14.17
C ALA A 456 -24.74 -22.74 13.73
N TYR A 457 -24.36 -23.87 14.36
CA TYR A 457 -23.16 -24.61 13.98
C TYR A 457 -23.24 -25.19 12.57
N ALA A 458 -24.42 -25.65 12.13
CA ALA A 458 -24.57 -26.20 10.77
C ALA A 458 -24.24 -25.14 9.71
N ALA A 459 -24.79 -23.93 9.87
CA ALA A 459 -24.50 -22.80 8.99
C ALA A 459 -23.00 -22.42 9.02
N TYR A 460 -22.40 -22.35 10.22
CA TYR A 460 -20.97 -22.09 10.37
C TYR A 460 -20.11 -23.16 9.69
N GLY A 461 -20.41 -24.44 9.89
CA GLY A 461 -19.61 -25.54 9.35
C GLY A 461 -19.67 -25.60 7.81
N HIS A 462 -20.83 -25.34 7.20
CA HIS A 462 -20.94 -25.25 5.74
C HIS A 462 -20.19 -24.03 5.18
N LEU A 463 -20.29 -22.88 5.84
CA LEU A 463 -19.49 -21.71 5.46
C LEU A 463 -18.00 -22.01 5.56
N LYS A 464 -17.57 -22.64 6.66
CA LYS A 464 -16.19 -23.04 6.89
C LYS A 464 -15.69 -24.00 5.83
N LEU A 465 -16.48 -25.00 5.45
CA LEU A 465 -16.17 -25.91 4.35
C LEU A 465 -15.95 -25.14 3.05
N SER A 466 -16.87 -24.23 2.71
CA SER A 466 -16.73 -23.38 1.52
C SER A 466 -15.43 -22.56 1.58
N THR A 467 -15.14 -21.90 2.70
CA THR A 467 -13.93 -21.10 2.87
C THR A 467 -12.66 -21.92 2.67
N VAL A 468 -12.58 -23.10 3.28
CA VAL A 468 -11.39 -23.98 3.16
C VAL A 468 -11.21 -24.48 1.73
N VAL A 469 -12.30 -24.80 1.01
CA VAL A 469 -12.22 -25.19 -0.41
C VAL A 469 -11.69 -24.07 -1.28
N GLU A 470 -12.15 -22.83 -1.08
CA GLU A 470 -11.66 -21.67 -1.82
C GLU A 470 -10.20 -21.32 -1.46
N GLU A 471 -9.78 -21.51 -0.21
CA GLU A 471 -8.38 -21.38 0.22
C GLU A 471 -7.47 -22.41 -0.45
N VAL A 472 -7.89 -23.68 -0.50
CA VAL A 472 -7.16 -24.74 -1.22
C VAL A 472 -7.04 -24.43 -2.71
N ALA A 473 -8.12 -23.94 -3.33
CA ALA A 473 -8.10 -23.54 -4.74
C ALA A 473 -7.10 -22.39 -4.99
N ALA A 474 -7.02 -21.42 -4.06
CA ALA A 474 -6.07 -20.32 -4.15
C ALA A 474 -4.62 -20.79 -4.01
N LEU A 475 -4.33 -21.67 -3.03
CA LEU A 475 -2.99 -22.22 -2.80
C LEU A 475 -2.46 -23.02 -4.00
N LEU A 476 -3.33 -23.79 -4.66
CA LEU A 476 -2.96 -24.60 -5.83
C LEU A 476 -2.69 -23.77 -7.09
N LEU A 477 -3.21 -22.55 -7.16
CA LEU A 477 -3.12 -21.69 -8.33
C LEU A 477 -1.93 -20.71 -8.27
N GLY A 478 -1.58 -20.24 -7.07
CA GLY A 478 -0.62 -19.14 -6.86
C GLY A 478 -1.08 -17.79 -7.46
N ASP A 479 -0.18 -16.81 -7.49
CA ASP A 479 -0.47 -15.44 -7.98
C ASP A 479 -0.54 -15.31 -9.52
N ALA A 480 -0.09 -16.32 -10.28
CA ALA A 480 0.02 -16.28 -11.74
C ALA A 480 -1.18 -16.90 -12.50
N GLY A 481 -2.26 -17.26 -11.82
CA GLY A 481 -3.32 -18.05 -12.43
C GLY A 481 -4.34 -17.27 -13.28
N ASP A 482 -4.55 -17.74 -14.50
CA ASP A 482 -5.70 -17.34 -15.34
C ASP A 482 -7.03 -17.59 -14.59
N ARG A 483 -7.96 -16.64 -14.70
CA ARG A 483 -9.30 -16.70 -14.09
C ARG A 483 -10.06 -17.96 -14.52
N VAL A 484 -9.83 -18.42 -15.76
CA VAL A 484 -10.44 -19.66 -16.27
C VAL A 484 -9.90 -20.88 -15.52
N ARG A 485 -8.58 -20.98 -15.37
CA ARG A 485 -7.93 -22.07 -14.65
C ARG A 485 -8.33 -22.10 -13.17
N ARG A 486 -8.43 -20.93 -12.53
CA ARG A 486 -8.95 -20.79 -11.15
C ARG A 486 -10.33 -21.41 -11.03
N GLU A 487 -11.23 -21.09 -11.96
CA GLU A 487 -12.59 -21.62 -11.96
C GLU A 487 -12.61 -23.14 -12.20
N GLN A 488 -11.75 -23.67 -13.08
CA GLN A 488 -11.63 -25.11 -13.31
C GLN A 488 -11.20 -25.87 -12.05
N ILE A 489 -10.14 -25.42 -11.39
CA ILE A 489 -9.66 -26.02 -10.13
C ILE A 489 -10.75 -25.94 -9.06
N ARG A 490 -11.40 -24.78 -8.92
CA ARG A 490 -12.50 -24.57 -7.98
C ARG A 490 -13.65 -25.56 -8.24
N GLN A 491 -14.05 -25.75 -9.50
CA GLN A 491 -15.09 -26.70 -9.88
C GLN A 491 -14.69 -28.15 -9.63
N ALA A 492 -13.45 -28.52 -9.88
CA ALA A 492 -12.91 -29.85 -9.62
C ALA A 492 -12.97 -30.18 -8.12
N LEU A 493 -12.48 -29.28 -7.26
CA LEU A 493 -12.53 -29.42 -5.81
C LEU A 493 -13.97 -29.56 -5.29
N TRP A 494 -14.88 -28.71 -5.76
CA TRP A 494 -16.29 -28.81 -5.38
C TRP A 494 -16.97 -30.09 -5.86
N THR A 495 -16.55 -30.64 -6.99
CA THR A 495 -17.04 -31.92 -7.50
C THR A 495 -16.56 -33.06 -6.62
N TRP A 496 -15.27 -33.05 -6.23
CA TRP A 496 -14.73 -34.00 -5.26
C TRP A 496 -15.45 -33.92 -3.91
N VAL A 497 -15.66 -32.71 -3.37
CA VAL A 497 -16.39 -32.47 -2.10
C VAL A 497 -17.80 -33.06 -2.13
N ARG A 498 -18.53 -32.88 -3.25
CA ARG A 498 -19.87 -33.44 -3.44
C ARG A 498 -19.86 -34.96 -3.55
N ALA A 499 -18.91 -35.52 -4.30
CA ALA A 499 -18.79 -36.97 -4.48
C ALA A 499 -18.53 -37.70 -3.15
N HIS A 500 -17.82 -37.06 -2.22
CA HIS A 500 -17.55 -37.59 -0.88
C HIS A 500 -18.64 -37.21 0.14
N GLY A 501 -19.68 -36.50 -0.28
CA GLY A 501 -20.80 -36.09 0.56
C GLY A 501 -20.42 -35.15 1.71
N LEU A 502 -19.30 -34.42 1.61
CA LEU A 502 -18.83 -33.54 2.68
C LEU A 502 -19.72 -32.29 2.84
N ASN A 503 -20.45 -31.92 1.79
CA ASN A 503 -21.40 -30.81 1.78
C ASN A 503 -22.88 -31.26 1.95
N ALA A 504 -23.12 -32.55 2.23
CA ALA A 504 -24.47 -33.06 2.48
C ALA A 504 -25.04 -32.47 3.79
N ALA A 505 -26.37 -32.39 3.90
CA ALA A 505 -27.03 -31.81 5.08
C ALA A 505 -26.72 -32.60 6.36
N GLU A 506 -26.50 -33.91 6.25
CA GLU A 506 -26.18 -34.81 7.36
C GLU A 506 -24.69 -34.76 7.75
N ALA A 507 -23.84 -34.20 6.89
CA ALA A 507 -22.39 -34.14 7.12
C ALA A 507 -22.02 -33.10 8.19
N ILE A 508 -22.81 -32.02 8.30
CA ILE A 508 -22.62 -30.95 9.28
C ILE A 508 -23.99 -30.58 9.87
N THR A 509 -24.20 -30.94 11.14
CA THR A 509 -25.49 -30.76 11.83
C THR A 509 -25.33 -29.91 13.08
N ALA A 510 -26.44 -29.56 13.74
CA ALA A 510 -26.41 -28.89 15.05
C ALA A 510 -25.62 -29.64 16.15
N LEU A 511 -25.35 -30.94 15.96
CA LEU A 511 -24.62 -31.77 16.92
C LEU A 511 -23.10 -31.81 16.67
N GLY A 512 -22.65 -31.33 15.51
CA GLY A 512 -21.26 -31.42 15.07
C GLY A 512 -21.13 -31.84 13.60
N ALA A 513 -19.88 -32.00 13.17
CA ALA A 513 -19.53 -32.50 11.85
C ALA A 513 -19.16 -33.99 11.89
N ARG A 514 -19.38 -34.69 10.77
CA ARG A 514 -18.96 -36.08 10.56
C ARG A 514 -17.43 -36.20 10.58
N GLU A 515 -16.91 -37.39 10.89
CA GLU A 515 -15.47 -37.62 11.12
C GLU A 515 -14.59 -37.28 9.91
N ASP A 516 -15.06 -37.57 8.70
CA ASP A 516 -14.38 -37.24 7.45
C ASP A 516 -14.35 -35.73 7.16
N VAL A 517 -15.41 -34.99 7.48
CA VAL A 517 -15.41 -33.51 7.43
C VAL A 517 -14.42 -32.94 8.45
N ILE A 518 -14.35 -33.52 9.65
CA ILE A 518 -13.36 -33.13 10.66
C ILE A 518 -11.94 -33.41 10.15
N LEU A 519 -11.70 -34.56 9.49
CA LEU A 519 -10.42 -34.90 8.88
C LEU A 519 -10.05 -33.92 7.77
N PHE A 520 -11.00 -33.54 6.91
CA PHE A 520 -10.81 -32.52 5.89
C PHE A 520 -10.34 -31.19 6.50
N PHE A 521 -11.02 -30.68 7.54
CA PHE A 521 -10.56 -29.48 8.25
C PHE A 521 -9.18 -29.66 8.90
N ARG A 522 -8.88 -30.83 9.46
CA ARG A 522 -7.56 -31.09 10.03
C ARG A 522 -6.46 -31.01 8.98
N ASN A 523 -6.74 -31.41 7.74
CA ASN A 523 -5.74 -31.42 6.67
C ASN A 523 -5.57 -30.06 5.99
N PHE A 524 -6.63 -29.24 5.89
CA PHE A 524 -6.63 -28.06 5.01
C PHE A 524 -6.98 -26.72 5.67
N ASP A 525 -7.57 -26.70 6.88
CA ASP A 525 -8.05 -25.47 7.51
C ASP A 525 -6.93 -24.66 8.19
N LEU A 526 -6.08 -24.06 7.36
CA LEU A 526 -4.96 -23.24 7.80
C LEU A 526 -5.46 -21.95 8.46
N SER A 527 -6.48 -21.31 7.87
CA SER A 527 -6.94 -20.00 8.34
C SER A 527 -7.52 -20.03 9.75
N PHE A 528 -8.24 -21.09 10.15
CA PHE A 528 -8.69 -21.24 11.54
C PHE A 528 -7.53 -21.26 12.55
N ARG A 529 -6.44 -21.95 12.20
CA ARG A 529 -5.25 -22.06 13.07
C ARG A 529 -4.58 -20.70 13.23
N VAL A 530 -4.43 -19.97 12.13
CA VAL A 530 -3.84 -18.63 12.16
C VAL A 530 -4.76 -17.65 12.90
N ARG A 531 -6.08 -17.67 12.67
CA ARG A 531 -7.03 -16.81 13.41
C ARG A 531 -7.00 -17.09 14.91
N ARG A 532 -6.93 -18.36 15.34
CA ARG A 532 -6.82 -18.72 16.76
C ARG A 532 -5.56 -18.15 17.41
N LEU A 533 -4.42 -18.26 16.72
CA LEU A 533 -3.15 -17.73 17.21
C LEU A 533 -3.15 -16.19 17.23
N ARG A 534 -3.69 -15.53 16.21
CA ARG A 534 -3.86 -14.06 16.20
C ARG A 534 -4.80 -13.59 17.31
N PHE A 535 -5.87 -14.34 17.59
CA PHE A 535 -6.73 -14.07 18.73
C PHE A 535 -5.96 -14.13 20.05
N LEU A 536 -5.14 -15.16 20.25
CA LEU A 536 -4.28 -15.29 21.44
C LEU A 536 -3.24 -14.17 21.52
N ALA A 537 -2.59 -13.79 20.41
CA ALA A 537 -1.64 -12.67 20.36
C ALA A 537 -2.26 -11.36 20.84
N ARG A 538 -3.52 -11.08 20.44
CA ARG A 538 -4.24 -9.89 20.91
C ARG A 538 -4.54 -9.93 22.40
N GLN A 539 -4.95 -11.09 22.91
CA GLN A 539 -5.20 -11.27 24.34
C GLN A 539 -3.93 -11.07 25.17
N LEU A 540 -2.77 -11.46 24.64
CA LEU A 540 -1.46 -11.15 25.22
C LEU A 540 -1.17 -9.64 25.20
N GLY A 541 -1.48 -8.94 24.10
CA GLY A 541 -1.37 -7.47 24.02
C GLY A 541 -2.25 -6.74 25.04
N GLU A 542 -3.54 -7.10 25.12
CA GLU A 542 -4.49 -6.57 26.12
C GLU A 542 -4.03 -6.83 27.57
N ALA A 543 -3.39 -7.98 27.83
CA ALA A 543 -2.83 -8.30 29.14
C ALA A 543 -1.57 -7.48 29.47
N GLY A 544 -0.75 -7.17 28.46
CA GLY A 544 0.48 -6.37 28.61
C GLY A 544 0.23 -4.92 29.00
N ALA A 545 -0.90 -4.35 28.53
CA ALA A 545 -1.31 -2.98 28.85
C ALA A 545 -1.75 -2.76 30.31
N ARG A 546 -1.91 -3.83 31.11
CA ARG A 546 -2.29 -3.73 32.53
C ARG A 546 -1.07 -3.51 33.42
N GLU A 547 -1.24 -2.68 34.45
CA GLU A 547 -0.22 -2.44 35.48
C GLU A 547 0.09 -3.74 36.24
N GLY A 548 1.38 -4.03 36.46
CA GLY A 548 1.83 -5.26 37.13
C GLY A 548 1.84 -6.53 36.26
N SER A 549 1.65 -6.42 34.94
CA SER A 549 1.68 -7.56 34.02
C SER A 549 3.08 -8.24 33.95
N PRO A 550 3.15 -9.58 33.76
CA PRO A 550 4.44 -10.28 33.62
C PRO A 550 5.04 -10.06 32.23
N ARG A 551 5.56 -8.85 31.99
CA ARG A 551 6.00 -8.36 30.66
C ARG A 551 6.95 -9.31 29.92
N GLU A 552 7.96 -9.86 30.59
CA GLU A 552 8.91 -10.81 29.97
C GLU A 552 8.22 -12.10 29.50
N ALA A 553 7.24 -12.61 30.26
CA ALA A 553 6.46 -13.78 29.87
C ALA A 553 5.53 -13.47 28.69
N ILE A 554 4.93 -12.27 28.67
CA ILE A 554 4.08 -11.78 27.59
C ILE A 554 4.86 -11.68 26.29
N GLU A 555 6.04 -11.07 26.30
CA GLU A 555 6.87 -10.94 25.09
C GLU A 555 7.32 -12.31 24.56
N ARG A 556 7.82 -13.21 25.42
CA ARG A 556 8.16 -14.59 25.01
C ARG A 556 6.97 -15.35 24.43
N ALA A 557 5.78 -15.17 25.00
CA ALA A 557 4.56 -15.79 24.49
C ALA A 557 4.14 -15.20 23.14
N ARG A 558 4.22 -13.88 22.97
CA ARG A 558 3.94 -13.20 21.70
C ARG A 558 4.90 -13.68 20.61
N GLU A 559 6.21 -13.68 20.88
CA GLU A 559 7.23 -14.16 19.95
C GLU A 559 6.94 -15.60 19.52
N THR A 560 6.60 -16.48 20.48
CA THR A 560 6.23 -17.86 20.21
C THR A 560 4.98 -17.95 19.34
N VAL A 561 3.91 -17.21 19.66
CA VAL A 561 2.68 -17.20 18.88
C VAL A 561 2.92 -16.73 17.44
N TYR A 562 3.70 -15.66 17.25
CA TYR A 562 4.02 -15.15 15.92
C TYR A 562 4.97 -16.06 15.14
N ARG A 563 5.92 -16.72 15.80
CA ARG A 563 6.74 -17.77 15.19
C ARG A 563 5.87 -18.94 14.70
N LEU A 564 4.89 -19.36 15.50
CA LEU A 564 3.93 -20.41 15.11
C LEU A 564 3.05 -19.99 13.93
N ILE A 565 2.55 -18.74 13.92
CA ILE A 565 1.86 -18.17 12.75
C ILE A 565 2.77 -18.26 11.52
N GLY A 566 4.04 -17.86 11.65
CA GLY A 566 5.05 -17.93 10.60
C GLY A 566 5.26 -19.34 10.03
N ARG A 567 5.16 -20.39 10.84
CA ARG A 567 5.25 -21.78 10.37
C ARG A 567 4.04 -22.20 9.54
N TYR A 568 2.83 -21.79 9.93
CA TYR A 568 1.64 -22.04 9.13
C TYR A 568 1.71 -21.30 7.79
N THR A 569 2.10 -20.03 7.79
CA THR A 569 2.25 -19.26 6.54
C THR A 569 3.36 -19.82 5.65
N ALA A 570 4.46 -20.30 6.23
CA ALA A 570 5.53 -20.96 5.47
C ALA A 570 5.07 -22.27 4.83
N ALA A 571 4.20 -23.04 5.50
CA ALA A 571 3.62 -24.25 4.94
C ALA A 571 2.72 -23.96 3.72
N ALA A 572 1.95 -22.85 3.77
CA ALA A 572 1.19 -22.36 2.61
C ALA A 572 2.12 -21.96 1.45
N ALA A 573 3.15 -21.14 1.72
CA ALA A 573 4.10 -20.71 0.70
C ALA A 573 4.86 -21.89 0.05
N ALA A 574 5.14 -22.95 0.81
CA ALA A 574 5.79 -24.16 0.30
C ALA A 574 4.90 -24.97 -0.66
N VAL A 575 3.58 -24.75 -0.65
CA VAL A 575 2.62 -25.32 -1.60
C VAL A 575 2.56 -24.50 -2.88
N GLU A 576 2.56 -23.15 -2.77
CA GLU A 576 2.50 -22.25 -3.93
C GLU A 576 3.68 -22.47 -4.92
N GLY A 577 4.84 -22.86 -4.40
CA GLY A 577 6.02 -23.21 -5.21
C GLY A 577 6.08 -24.66 -5.69
N ALA A 578 5.10 -25.51 -5.37
CA ALA A 578 5.10 -26.93 -5.69
C ALA A 578 4.18 -27.26 -6.88
N SER A 579 4.63 -28.18 -7.74
CA SER A 579 3.80 -28.72 -8.82
C SER A 579 3.06 -29.96 -8.32
N PHE A 580 1.75 -29.97 -8.50
CA PHE A 580 0.89 -31.12 -8.26
C PHE A 580 0.36 -31.62 -9.61
N PRO A 581 0.39 -32.93 -9.90
CA PRO A 581 -0.23 -33.48 -11.10
C PRO A 581 -1.76 -33.44 -10.97
N ASP A 582 -2.45 -33.32 -12.11
CA ASP A 582 -3.91 -33.46 -12.23
C ASP A 582 -4.73 -32.57 -11.29
N VAL A 583 -4.28 -31.33 -11.06
CA VAL A 583 -4.96 -30.34 -10.19
C VAL A 583 -6.38 -30.08 -10.68
N GLU A 584 -6.56 -30.00 -12.00
CA GLU A 584 -7.84 -29.79 -12.66
C GLU A 584 -8.81 -30.97 -12.52
N ALA A 585 -8.34 -32.14 -12.06
CA ALA A 585 -9.18 -33.30 -11.76
C ALA A 585 -9.47 -33.47 -10.26
N ALA A 586 -8.71 -32.79 -9.39
CA ALA A 586 -8.83 -32.87 -7.94
C ALA A 586 -8.88 -34.33 -7.39
N THR A 587 -7.95 -35.18 -7.83
CA THR A 587 -7.92 -36.60 -7.45
C THR A 587 -7.64 -36.80 -5.95
N GLU A 588 -8.00 -37.97 -5.43
CA GLU A 588 -7.74 -38.32 -4.03
C GLU A 588 -6.23 -38.35 -3.71
N ASP A 589 -5.41 -38.87 -4.63
CA ASP A 589 -3.95 -38.86 -4.53
C ASP A 589 -3.37 -37.44 -4.52
N MET A 590 -3.92 -36.53 -5.33
CA MET A 590 -3.51 -35.12 -5.35
C MET A 590 -3.82 -34.45 -4.00
N LEU A 591 -5.03 -34.62 -3.49
CA LEU A 591 -5.41 -34.05 -2.19
C LEU A 591 -4.62 -34.65 -1.03
N ALA A 592 -4.30 -35.96 -1.07
CA ALA A 592 -3.43 -36.59 -0.10
C ALA A 592 -2.00 -36.03 -0.15
N ALA A 593 -1.45 -35.83 -1.35
CA ALA A 593 -0.14 -35.22 -1.54
C ALA A 593 -0.11 -33.76 -1.05
N LEU A 594 -1.17 -32.99 -1.32
CA LEU A 594 -1.33 -31.62 -0.81
C LEU A 594 -1.39 -31.60 0.72
N ALA A 595 -2.20 -32.47 1.35
CA ALA A 595 -2.28 -32.57 2.80
C ALA A 595 -0.94 -32.95 3.44
N ALA A 596 -0.20 -33.88 2.82
CA ALA A 596 1.14 -34.26 3.25
C ALA A 596 2.14 -33.10 3.14
N LYS A 597 2.06 -32.31 2.06
CA LYS A 597 2.90 -31.12 1.85
C LYS A 597 2.62 -30.01 2.86
N LEU A 598 1.36 -29.74 3.16
CA LEU A 598 0.96 -28.78 4.18
C LEU A 598 1.39 -29.23 5.59
N GLY A 599 1.28 -30.53 5.88
CA GLY A 599 1.80 -31.12 7.12
C GLY A 599 1.19 -30.53 8.41
N LEU A 600 -0.03 -29.98 8.34
CA LEU A 600 -0.60 -29.14 9.42
C LEU A 600 -0.66 -29.84 10.78
N LYS A 601 -0.87 -31.16 10.81
CA LYS A 601 -0.87 -31.94 12.05
C LYS A 601 0.46 -31.85 12.80
N GLY A 602 1.59 -31.93 12.09
CA GLY A 602 2.91 -31.81 12.72
C GLY A 602 3.12 -30.42 13.31
N ILE A 603 2.63 -29.39 12.62
CA ILE A 603 2.69 -28.00 13.10
C ILE A 603 1.76 -27.81 14.32
N ASP A 604 0.57 -28.41 14.33
CA ASP A 604 -0.36 -28.41 15.48
C ASP A 604 0.29 -29.05 16.72
N ASP A 605 0.95 -30.20 16.54
CA ASP A 605 1.61 -30.92 17.64
C ASP A 605 2.78 -30.11 18.22
N ALA A 606 3.58 -29.46 17.36
CA ALA A 606 4.65 -28.54 17.77
C ALA A 606 4.11 -27.28 18.46
N ALA A 607 3.00 -26.72 17.94
CA ALA A 607 2.34 -25.56 18.53
C ALA A 607 1.84 -25.86 19.95
N ASP A 608 1.21 -27.02 20.16
CA ASP A 608 0.73 -27.41 21.50
C ASP A 608 1.88 -27.62 22.49
N ALA A 609 3.06 -28.07 22.04
CA ALA A 609 4.26 -28.18 22.87
C ALA A 609 4.80 -26.79 23.26
N GLU A 610 5.07 -25.92 22.28
CA GLU A 610 5.63 -24.59 22.54
C GLU A 610 4.69 -23.71 23.36
N LEU A 611 3.38 -23.71 23.06
CA LEU A 611 2.38 -22.97 23.84
C LEU A 611 2.33 -23.45 25.29
N THR A 612 2.48 -24.75 25.54
CA THR A 612 2.52 -25.29 26.90
C THR A 612 3.71 -24.75 27.69
N GLU A 613 4.88 -24.65 27.06
CA GLU A 613 6.09 -24.10 27.68
C GLU A 613 5.91 -22.62 28.05
N VAL A 614 5.46 -21.78 27.12
CA VAL A 614 5.26 -20.35 27.40
C VAL A 614 4.14 -20.09 28.40
N LEU A 615 3.04 -20.87 28.37
CA LEU A 615 1.99 -20.79 29.39
C LEU A 615 2.55 -21.10 30.80
N GLY A 616 3.59 -21.92 30.90
CA GLY A 616 4.28 -22.22 32.15
C GLY A 616 4.96 -21.03 32.82
N LEU A 617 5.27 -19.97 32.06
CA LEU A 617 5.91 -18.73 32.53
C LEU A 617 4.94 -17.81 33.27
N PHE A 618 3.63 -17.96 33.06
CA PHE A 618 2.62 -17.07 33.63
C PHE A 618 2.20 -17.50 35.04
N PRO A 619 1.88 -16.53 35.92
CA PRO A 619 1.20 -16.82 37.18
C PRO A 619 -0.18 -17.44 36.93
N LYS A 620 -0.77 -18.00 38.00
CA LYS A 620 -1.96 -18.86 37.90
C LYS A 620 -3.16 -18.17 37.23
N SER A 621 -3.42 -16.90 37.55
CA SER A 621 -4.54 -16.12 37.03
C SER A 621 -4.39 -15.84 35.53
N GLU A 622 -3.24 -15.33 35.10
CA GLU A 622 -2.96 -14.95 33.72
C GLU A 622 -2.86 -16.20 32.84
N ARG A 623 -2.22 -17.26 33.33
CA ARG A 623 -2.18 -18.55 32.64
C ARG A 623 -3.58 -19.09 32.39
N ARG A 624 -4.48 -19.00 33.39
CA ARG A 624 -5.88 -19.43 33.25
C ARG A 624 -6.57 -18.61 32.16
N ALA A 625 -6.45 -17.28 32.19
CA ALA A 625 -7.05 -16.41 31.20
C ALA A 625 -6.59 -16.74 29.77
N LEU A 626 -5.28 -17.00 29.58
CA LEU A 626 -4.74 -17.39 28.27
C LEU A 626 -5.20 -18.77 27.80
N ILE A 627 -5.30 -19.75 28.70
CA ILE A 627 -5.87 -21.07 28.37
C ILE A 627 -7.34 -20.93 27.98
N LEU A 628 -8.12 -20.15 28.73
CA LEU A 628 -9.53 -19.88 28.42
C LEU A 628 -9.68 -19.19 27.06
N ALA A 629 -8.85 -18.18 26.77
CA ALA A 629 -8.84 -17.52 25.47
C ALA A 629 -8.52 -18.49 24.32
N TYR A 630 -7.48 -19.32 24.48
CA TYR A 630 -7.07 -20.28 23.45
C TYR A 630 -8.12 -21.38 23.20
N LEU A 631 -8.73 -21.92 24.27
CA LEU A 631 -9.77 -22.95 24.19
C LEU A 631 -11.13 -22.39 23.80
N GLY A 632 -11.41 -21.11 24.08
CA GLY A 632 -12.66 -20.44 23.76
C GLY A 632 -12.77 -19.94 22.34
N PHE A 633 -11.65 -19.88 21.62
CA PHE A 633 -11.62 -19.45 20.22
C PHE A 633 -12.67 -20.11 19.31
N PRO A 634 -12.96 -21.43 19.37
CA PRO A 634 -14.01 -22.04 18.55
C PRO A 634 -15.38 -21.38 18.71
N PHE A 635 -15.74 -20.91 19.92
CA PHE A 635 -17.01 -20.21 20.15
C PHE A 635 -17.03 -18.85 19.46
N TYR A 636 -15.92 -18.10 19.55
CA TYR A 636 -15.81 -16.81 18.88
C TYR A 636 -15.78 -16.98 17.36
N ASP A 637 -15.09 -18.00 16.83
CA ASP A 637 -15.03 -18.25 15.38
C ASP A 637 -16.42 -18.63 14.83
N ILE A 638 -17.21 -19.43 15.56
CA ILE A 638 -18.60 -19.73 15.18
C ILE A 638 -19.45 -18.46 15.04
N ALA A 639 -19.29 -17.51 15.95
CA ALA A 639 -20.07 -16.26 15.93
C ALA A 639 -19.54 -15.22 14.95
N THR A 640 -18.22 -15.18 14.72
CA THR A 640 -17.58 -14.10 13.96
C THR A 640 -17.31 -14.44 12.50
N LEU A 641 -16.99 -15.70 12.17
CA LEU A 641 -16.69 -16.11 10.79
C LEU A 641 -17.86 -15.82 9.82
N PRO A 642 -19.14 -16.07 10.16
CA PRO A 642 -20.28 -15.72 9.30
C PRO A 642 -20.40 -14.21 9.02
N LEU A 643 -19.88 -13.37 9.90
CA LEU A 643 -19.94 -11.91 9.76
C LEU A 643 -18.78 -11.35 8.91
N LEU A 644 -17.71 -12.14 8.69
CA LEU A 644 -16.51 -11.72 7.96
C LEU A 644 -16.72 -11.64 6.44
N GLN A 645 -17.74 -12.30 5.87
CA GLN A 645 -18.11 -12.20 4.44
C GLN A 645 -16.93 -12.34 3.45
N GLY A 646 -15.88 -13.12 3.78
CA GLY A 646 -14.72 -13.33 2.91
C GLY A 646 -13.68 -12.19 2.91
N GLU A 647 -13.84 -11.16 3.76
CA GLU A 647 -12.78 -10.19 4.02
C GLU A 647 -11.62 -10.88 4.75
N GLY A 648 -10.40 -10.64 4.26
CA GLY A 648 -9.18 -11.37 4.65
C GLY A 648 -9.08 -11.62 6.15
N LEU A 649 -8.82 -12.89 6.49
CA LEU A 649 -8.86 -13.48 7.83
C LEU A 649 -7.67 -13.06 8.71
N ASP A 650 -6.96 -12.02 8.26
CA ASP A 650 -5.56 -11.79 8.58
C ASP A 650 -5.27 -10.53 9.39
N GLU A 651 -6.20 -9.58 9.38
CA GLU A 651 -6.04 -8.30 10.07
C GLU A 651 -7.34 -7.95 10.78
N PHE A 652 -7.36 -8.17 12.09
CA PHE A 652 -8.49 -7.87 12.97
C PHE A 652 -8.32 -6.54 13.71
N ASP A 653 -7.35 -5.73 13.28
CA ASP A 653 -7.15 -4.39 13.78
C ASP A 653 -7.73 -3.41 12.74
N PRO A 654 -8.50 -2.40 13.17
CA PRO A 654 -9.06 -1.42 12.26
C PRO A 654 -7.95 -0.71 11.49
N ILE A 655 -8.12 -0.62 10.17
CA ILE A 655 -7.24 0.16 9.32
C ILE A 655 -7.54 1.64 9.57
N LYS A 656 -6.50 2.41 9.89
CA LYS A 656 -6.58 3.86 9.98
C LYS A 656 -6.25 4.49 8.63
N VAL A 657 -6.85 5.64 8.35
CA VAL A 657 -6.53 6.42 7.16
C VAL A 657 -6.03 7.79 7.60
N ASP A 658 -4.85 8.15 7.12
CA ASP A 658 -4.21 9.43 7.34
C ASP A 658 -4.07 10.18 6.00
N ARG A 659 -4.16 11.51 6.06
CA ARG A 659 -3.87 12.40 4.93
C ARG A 659 -2.62 13.22 5.23
N ILE A 660 -1.81 13.39 4.19
CA ILE A 660 -0.75 14.40 4.16
C ILE A 660 -1.14 15.44 3.11
N SER A 661 -1.54 16.62 3.57
CA SER A 661 -1.84 17.77 2.72
C SER A 661 -1.36 19.07 3.38
N PRO A 662 -1.17 20.15 2.61
CA PRO A 662 -0.91 21.47 3.18
C PRO A 662 -1.98 21.94 4.18
N ASP A 663 -3.23 21.49 4.02
CA ASP A 663 -4.33 21.86 4.91
C ASP A 663 -4.25 21.14 6.28
N ASP A 664 -3.54 20.01 6.33
CA ASP A 664 -3.36 19.23 7.57
C ASP A 664 -2.03 19.57 8.29
N ALA A 665 -1.09 20.22 7.59
CA ALA A 665 0.28 20.47 8.06
C ALA A 665 0.46 21.90 8.58
N GLY A 666 -0.38 22.29 9.54
CA GLY A 666 -0.49 23.67 10.04
C GLY A 666 0.56 24.09 11.06
N ALA A 667 1.61 23.28 11.34
CA ALA A 667 2.56 23.59 12.41
C ALA A 667 3.41 24.85 12.17
N ILE A 668 3.67 25.19 10.90
CA ILE A 668 4.43 26.39 10.52
C ILE A 668 3.46 27.49 10.07
N ARG A 669 2.61 27.19 9.09
CA ARG A 669 1.76 28.18 8.42
C ARG A 669 0.36 27.65 8.16
N SER A 670 -0.65 28.49 8.41
CA SER A 670 -2.05 28.22 8.03
C SER A 670 -2.39 28.81 6.65
N GLY A 671 -3.51 28.37 6.06
CA GLY A 671 -3.95 28.83 4.72
C GLY A 671 -3.70 27.83 3.58
N GLY A 672 -3.20 26.64 3.91
CA GLY A 672 -3.24 25.49 3.02
C GLY A 672 -2.36 25.61 1.77
N ALA A 673 -2.77 24.95 0.69
CA ALA A 673 -1.99 24.90 -0.54
C ALA A 673 -1.77 26.29 -1.16
N ALA A 674 -2.72 27.22 -1.00
CA ALA A 674 -2.62 28.57 -1.53
C ALA A 674 -1.54 29.43 -0.84
N ALA A 675 -1.29 29.18 0.45
CA ALA A 675 -0.31 29.92 1.24
C ALA A 675 1.12 29.39 1.10
N THR A 676 1.28 28.16 0.60
CA THR A 676 2.55 27.41 0.65
C THR A 676 3.03 26.97 -0.73
N LEU A 677 2.14 26.47 -1.58
CA LEU A 677 2.53 25.88 -2.87
C LEU A 677 2.44 26.90 -4.00
N LYS A 678 3.50 26.98 -4.80
CA LYS A 678 3.54 27.80 -6.03
C LYS A 678 3.17 26.97 -7.26
N GLY A 679 3.37 25.66 -7.21
CA GLY A 679 2.99 24.74 -8.27
C GLY A 679 1.52 24.74 -8.61
N ILE A 680 0.61 25.06 -7.68
CA ILE A 680 -0.85 25.10 -7.93
C ILE A 680 -1.29 26.12 -9.00
N GLN A 681 -0.40 27.04 -9.39
CA GLN A 681 -0.59 28.00 -10.48
C GLN A 681 -0.52 27.31 -11.85
N PHE A 682 -0.99 27.99 -12.91
CA PHE A 682 -0.94 27.48 -14.29
C PHE A 682 -1.53 26.05 -14.44
N ASN A 683 -2.72 25.81 -13.87
CA ASN A 683 -3.35 24.47 -13.83
C ASN A 683 -2.48 23.40 -13.16
N SER A 684 -1.86 23.75 -12.04
CA SER A 684 -0.92 22.92 -11.26
C SER A 684 0.48 22.74 -11.85
N PHE A 685 0.78 23.33 -13.02
CA PHE A 685 2.09 23.22 -13.69
C PHE A 685 3.11 24.28 -13.27
N GLY A 686 2.78 25.18 -12.34
CA GLY A 686 3.64 26.31 -12.00
C GLY A 686 5.09 25.93 -11.68
N ALA A 687 5.30 24.81 -11.01
CA ALA A 687 6.63 24.32 -10.65
C ALA A 687 7.52 24.05 -11.88
N PHE A 688 6.97 23.60 -13.01
CA PHE A 688 7.77 23.33 -14.21
C PHE A 688 8.30 24.61 -14.88
N PHE A 689 7.67 25.76 -14.62
CA PHE A 689 8.00 27.03 -15.27
C PHE A 689 9.07 27.85 -14.54
N SER A 690 9.43 27.53 -13.30
CA SER A 690 10.50 28.24 -12.59
C SER A 690 11.20 27.34 -11.58
N ARG A 691 12.54 27.44 -11.54
CA ARG A 691 13.35 26.73 -10.55
C ARG A 691 12.97 27.12 -9.13
N ALA A 692 12.72 28.41 -8.87
CA ALA A 692 12.28 28.88 -7.55
C ALA A 692 10.97 28.21 -7.10
N TYR A 693 10.05 27.93 -8.03
CA TYR A 693 8.79 27.27 -7.70
C TYR A 693 8.99 25.78 -7.38
N ARG A 694 9.91 25.10 -8.07
CA ARG A 694 10.30 23.72 -7.73
C ARG A 694 10.95 23.65 -6.36
N GLU A 695 11.93 24.51 -6.10
CA GLU A 695 12.62 24.55 -4.82
C GLU A 695 11.64 24.87 -3.67
N ASN A 696 10.71 25.82 -3.86
CA ASN A 696 9.65 26.13 -2.91
C ASN A 696 8.78 24.90 -2.61
N ASP A 697 8.21 24.28 -3.64
CA ASP A 697 7.28 23.18 -3.48
C ASP A 697 7.97 21.94 -2.88
N TYR A 698 9.22 21.68 -3.25
CA TYR A 698 10.03 20.62 -2.67
C TYR A 698 10.29 20.84 -1.17
N LEU A 699 10.70 22.06 -0.78
CA LEU A 699 10.95 22.39 0.62
C LEU A 699 9.67 22.26 1.46
N TRP A 700 8.56 22.82 1.00
CA TRP A 700 7.26 22.67 1.67
C TRP A 700 6.79 21.21 1.72
N GLY A 701 7.11 20.41 0.70
CA GLY A 701 6.88 18.96 0.69
C GLY A 701 7.59 18.28 1.85
N ARG A 702 8.88 18.58 2.05
CA ARG A 702 9.65 18.03 3.18
C ARG A 702 9.11 18.50 4.53
N LEU A 703 8.82 19.80 4.69
CA LEU A 703 8.32 20.35 5.95
C LEU A 703 6.95 19.77 6.33
N HIS A 704 5.99 19.74 5.40
CA HIS A 704 4.67 19.13 5.63
C HIS A 704 4.76 17.61 5.85
N GLY A 705 5.68 16.94 5.16
CA GLY A 705 5.99 15.53 5.37
C GLY A 705 6.42 15.28 6.83
N ALA A 706 7.39 16.04 7.33
CA ALA A 706 7.87 15.91 8.70
C ALA A 706 6.78 16.20 9.75
N ASP A 707 6.00 17.26 9.55
CA ASP A 707 4.89 17.63 10.44
C ASP A 707 3.90 16.47 10.62
N ARG A 708 3.40 15.95 9.50
CA ARG A 708 2.40 14.87 9.48
C ARG A 708 2.97 13.53 9.92
N LEU A 709 4.19 13.18 9.50
CA LEU A 709 4.79 11.89 9.86
C LEU A 709 5.05 11.77 11.36
N ILE A 710 5.49 12.85 12.02
CA ILE A 710 5.66 12.86 13.47
C ILE A 710 4.32 12.59 14.18
N GLU A 711 3.23 13.23 13.74
CA GLU A 711 1.90 12.96 14.31
C GLU A 711 1.39 11.55 14.04
N ILE A 712 1.62 11.03 12.83
CA ILE A 712 1.26 9.66 12.47
C ILE A 712 1.98 8.67 13.39
N VAL A 713 3.29 8.87 13.63
CA VAL A 713 4.09 8.04 14.55
C VAL A 713 3.58 8.14 15.99
N VAL A 714 3.37 9.36 16.51
CA VAL A 714 2.92 9.56 17.90
C VAL A 714 1.51 9.00 18.14
N SER A 715 0.62 9.09 17.15
CA SER A 715 -0.75 8.55 17.27
C SER A 715 -0.82 7.01 17.22
N THR A 716 0.33 6.31 17.10
CA THR A 716 0.39 4.84 17.23
C THR A 716 0.40 4.36 18.68
N LEU A 717 0.67 5.27 19.61
CA LEU A 717 0.67 4.99 21.04
C LEU A 717 -0.73 4.54 21.50
N PRO A 718 -0.83 3.59 22.45
CA PRO A 718 -2.10 3.16 23.02
C PRO A 718 -2.87 4.30 23.69
N ASP A 719 -4.19 4.14 23.81
CA ASP A 719 -5.03 5.11 24.51
C ASP A 719 -4.56 5.30 25.96
N GLY A 720 -4.39 6.56 26.38
CA GLY A 720 -3.90 6.94 27.70
C GLY A 720 -2.37 6.96 27.84
N VAL A 721 -1.62 6.54 26.81
CA VAL A 721 -0.16 6.65 26.76
C VAL A 721 0.22 7.88 25.94
N HIS A 722 0.95 8.80 26.55
CA HIS A 722 1.33 10.07 25.93
C HIS A 722 2.80 10.39 26.21
N LEU A 723 3.44 11.02 25.23
CA LEU A 723 4.74 11.65 25.45
C LEU A 723 4.60 12.86 26.39
N PRO A 724 5.67 13.26 27.08
CA PRO A 724 5.66 14.44 27.93
C PRO A 724 5.18 15.70 27.17
N PRO A 725 4.46 16.62 27.83
CA PRO A 725 3.98 17.85 27.21
C PRO A 725 5.12 18.64 26.56
N GLY A 726 4.91 19.11 25.32
CA GLY A 726 5.88 19.91 24.57
C GLY A 726 6.92 19.11 23.77
N THR A 727 7.12 17.82 24.08
CA THR A 727 8.09 16.95 23.36
C THR A 727 7.82 16.87 21.87
N VAL A 728 6.54 16.68 21.48
CA VAL A 728 6.15 16.58 20.06
C VAL A 728 6.43 17.88 19.31
N ALA A 729 6.11 19.04 19.91
CA ALA A 729 6.36 20.34 19.31
C ALA A 729 7.86 20.63 19.16
N ALA A 730 8.68 20.25 20.15
CA ALA A 730 10.12 20.37 20.07
C ALA A 730 10.72 19.48 18.96
N LEU A 731 10.27 18.23 18.85
CA LEU A 731 10.70 17.31 17.78
C LEU A 731 10.32 17.82 16.40
N LYS A 732 9.12 18.39 16.22
CA LYS A 732 8.72 19.03 14.96
C LYS A 732 9.63 20.21 14.61
N ARG A 733 9.86 21.12 15.55
CA ARG A 733 10.77 22.27 15.35
C ARG A 733 12.17 21.83 14.96
N ASP A 734 12.72 20.83 15.66
CA ASP A 734 14.05 20.29 15.37
C ASP A 734 14.10 19.64 13.98
N ALA A 735 13.04 18.92 13.57
CA ALA A 735 12.94 18.35 12.23
C ALA A 735 12.93 19.45 11.16
N PHE A 736 12.16 20.52 11.37
CA PHE A 736 12.12 21.65 10.43
C PHE A 736 13.49 22.32 10.32
N ARG A 737 14.16 22.61 11.44
CA ARG A 737 15.52 23.17 11.44
C ARG A 737 16.54 22.26 10.76
N ALA A 738 16.43 20.94 10.97
CA ALA A 738 17.31 19.97 10.32
C ALA A 738 17.11 19.93 8.80
N ILE A 739 15.85 19.98 8.32
CA ILE A 739 15.52 20.07 6.89
C ILE A 739 16.07 21.37 6.31
N MET A 740 15.83 22.50 6.99
CA MET A 740 16.29 23.81 6.56
C MET A 740 17.81 23.87 6.44
N ALA A 741 18.54 23.32 7.41
CA ALA A 741 20.00 23.25 7.39
C ALA A 741 20.53 22.34 6.27
N GLU A 742 19.86 21.21 6.00
CA GLU A 742 20.23 20.28 4.92
C GLU A 742 20.04 20.91 3.54
N GLU A 743 18.93 21.64 3.34
CA GLU A 743 18.52 22.10 2.01
C GLU A 743 19.02 23.51 1.64
N ARG A 744 19.32 24.37 2.63
CA ARG A 744 19.82 25.73 2.39
C ARG A 744 21.01 25.82 1.42
N PRO A 745 22.04 24.94 1.44
CA PRO A 745 23.11 25.01 0.46
C PRO A 745 22.71 24.54 -0.95
N ARG A 746 21.60 23.79 -1.10
CA ARG A 746 21.12 23.24 -2.38
C ARG A 746 20.09 24.14 -3.05
N LEU A 747 19.18 24.71 -2.27
CA LEU A 747 18.03 25.48 -2.74
C LEU A 747 18.36 26.98 -2.80
N THR A 748 19.04 27.37 -3.88
CA THR A 748 19.62 28.71 -4.03
C THR A 748 18.66 29.78 -4.56
N ALA A 749 17.50 29.38 -5.08
CA ALA A 749 16.53 30.28 -5.71
C ALA A 749 15.41 30.75 -4.77
N ILE A 750 15.45 30.37 -3.49
CA ILE A 750 14.39 30.65 -2.49
C ILE A 750 14.94 31.20 -1.17
N ALA A 751 16.01 32.00 -1.21
CA ALA A 751 16.65 32.56 0.00
C ALA A 751 15.69 33.34 0.90
N THR A 752 14.77 34.11 0.32
CA THR A 752 13.74 34.87 1.07
C THR A 752 12.74 33.97 1.80
N LEU A 753 12.43 32.78 1.24
CA LEU A 753 11.61 31.80 1.93
C LEU A 753 12.33 31.22 3.14
N PHE A 754 13.65 30.99 3.03
CA PHE A 754 14.45 30.51 4.15
C PHE A 754 14.45 31.49 5.33
N GLU A 755 14.61 32.79 5.04
CA GLU A 755 14.56 33.85 6.06
C GLU A 755 13.20 33.90 6.75
N ALA A 756 12.10 33.89 5.98
CA ALA A 756 10.75 33.88 6.54
C ALA A 756 10.48 32.63 7.40
N LEU A 757 10.95 31.46 6.96
CA LEU A 757 10.79 30.21 7.71
C LEU A 757 11.62 30.17 8.99
N ASP A 758 12.82 30.76 9.01
CA ASP A 758 13.61 30.86 10.24
C ASP A 758 12.85 31.67 11.32
N GLU A 759 12.18 32.75 10.92
CA GLU A 759 11.34 33.56 11.82
C GLU A 759 10.10 32.80 12.29
N GLU A 760 9.41 32.07 11.40
CA GLU A 760 8.20 31.31 11.71
C GLU A 760 8.47 30.08 12.59
N ILE A 761 9.59 29.39 12.38
CA ILE A 761 9.95 28.18 13.14
C ILE A 761 10.51 28.54 14.53
N GLY A 762 11.22 29.67 14.61
CA GLY A 762 11.97 30.12 15.79
C GLY A 762 13.20 29.28 16.04
#